data_AF-A0A9D3M8Q6-F1
#
_entry.id   AF-A0A9D3M8Q6-F1
#
_cell.length_a   1.000
_cell.length_b   1.000
_cell.length_c   1.000
_cell.angle_alpha   90.00
_cell.angle_beta   90.00
_cell.angle_gamma   90.00
#
_symmetry.space_group_name_H-M   'P 1'
#
loop_
_entity.id
_entity.type
_entity.pdbx_description
1 polymer ?
#
loop_
_entity_poly.entity_id
_entity_poly.type
_entity_poly.pdbx_seq_one_letter_code
_entity_poly.pdbx_strand_id
1 'polypeptide(L)'
;MFTFRNLRRQYRRVRRMTMKEIVVGVATFLWAILMSILLFIFSVCKGIFLLLWQTLFGGGLVEGAKNITVTEILASMPDPTQDEVHGDLPGEPGGGEEQEVGGATDMMDTGGGEEEEEDSQDKEGGRVPGIDVPGGLGDMGDTNPVDPPTPEGTPLAKRKVQTSEEAKPEPPAIVEPPPEPEKADAENGEKAEKEKAEAQAEEKAEVPQKEKKAKAKKDKKPARHGGFELWNELDIQRNKFLNYLSRNFYNLRFLALFIAFALNFILLFYKVSDSPPGEEFEGSGGLRAPGCSGTLEKSRKPTLSFLAILHTVIAFICIIGYNCLKIPLVIFKREKELARKLEFDGLYITEQPEDDDIKGQWDRLVLNTPSFPNNYWDKFVKRKVLDKYGDIYGRERIAELLGMDLASLDVSQQHEKKSEGPDTSMFAWITAVDIKYQIWKFGVVFTDNTFLYLVWYTVMSLLGHYNNFFFACHLLDIAMGVKTLRTILSSVTHNGKQLMMTVGLLAVVVYLYTVVAFNFFRKFYNKSEDEDEPDMKCDDMMTCYLFHMYVGVRAGGGIGDEIEDPAGDEYELYRVVFDITFFFFVIVILLAIIQGLIIDAFGELRDQQEQVKEDMETKCFICGIGSDYFDTTPHGFETHTLEEHNLANYMFFLMYLINKDETEHTGQESYVWKMYQERCWDFFPAGDCFRKQYEDQLA
;
A
#
# COMPACT_ATOMS: atom_id res chain seq x y z
N MET A 1 -16.80 9.11 46.21
CA MET A 1 -16.15 9.31 47.53
C MET A 1 -14.84 10.11 47.40
N PHE A 2 -14.90 11.41 47.08
CA PHE A 2 -13.71 12.28 47.05
C PHE A 2 -14.04 13.63 47.67
N THR A 3 -13.95 13.73 49.00
CA THR A 3 -14.08 15.00 49.73
C THR A 3 -12.69 15.60 49.97
N PHE A 4 -12.56 16.92 49.90
CA PHE A 4 -11.30 17.68 50.05
C PHE A 4 -10.49 17.34 51.33
N ARG A 5 -11.18 16.84 52.37
CA ARG A 5 -10.59 16.32 53.62
C ARG A 5 -9.75 15.04 53.42
N ASN A 6 -10.12 14.18 52.48
CA ASN A 6 -9.40 12.93 52.19
C ASN A 6 -8.09 13.21 51.43
N LEU A 7 -8.11 14.18 50.53
CA LEU A 7 -6.93 14.62 49.77
C LEU A 7 -5.84 15.20 50.70
N ARG A 8 -6.24 16.00 51.69
CA ARG A 8 -5.31 16.55 52.71
C ARG A 8 -4.74 15.49 53.65
N ARG A 9 -5.43 14.36 53.85
CA ARG A 9 -4.93 13.20 54.60
C ARG A 9 -3.95 12.37 53.78
N GLN A 10 -4.24 12.14 52.50
CA GLN A 10 -3.32 11.45 51.59
C GLN A 10 -2.05 12.26 51.34
N TYR A 11 -2.14 13.59 51.17
CA TYR A 11 -0.97 14.47 51.03
C TYR A 11 -0.02 14.43 52.25
N ARG A 12 -0.58 14.39 53.47
CA ARG A 12 0.21 14.21 54.71
C ARG A 12 0.79 12.80 54.89
N ARG A 13 0.29 11.82 54.15
CA ARG A 13 0.79 10.44 54.13
C ARG A 13 1.94 10.32 53.14
N VAL A 14 1.80 10.91 51.94
CA VAL A 14 2.85 10.99 50.91
C VAL A 14 4.06 11.79 51.40
N ARG A 15 3.86 12.90 52.12
CA ARG A 15 4.98 13.69 52.68
C ARG A 15 5.77 12.97 53.78
N ARG A 16 5.23 11.88 54.35
CA ARG A 16 5.91 11.06 55.37
C ARG A 16 6.59 9.81 54.79
N MET A 17 6.41 9.53 53.50
CA MET A 17 7.08 8.42 52.82
C MET A 17 8.49 8.80 52.42
N THR A 18 9.41 7.85 52.49
CA THR A 18 10.78 8.06 52.00
C THR A 18 10.80 8.09 50.47
N MET A 19 11.77 8.78 49.87
CA MET A 19 11.89 8.89 48.39
C MET A 19 11.88 7.52 47.69
N LYS A 20 12.40 6.47 48.34
CA LYS A 20 12.39 5.09 47.83
C LYS A 20 10.97 4.51 47.72
N GLU A 21 10.12 4.76 48.71
CA GLU A 21 8.73 4.28 48.72
C GLU A 21 7.86 5.01 47.68
N ILE A 22 8.14 6.30 47.45
CA ILE A 22 7.46 7.08 46.40
C ILE A 22 7.84 6.54 45.01
N VAL A 23 9.13 6.28 44.77
CA VAL A 23 9.60 5.73 43.49
C VAL A 23 9.02 4.34 43.23
N VAL A 24 9.02 3.45 44.23
CA VAL A 24 8.42 2.11 44.12
C VAL A 24 6.90 2.20 43.91
N GLY A 25 6.22 3.13 44.59
CA GLY A 25 4.79 3.36 44.41
C GLY A 25 4.43 3.87 43.01
N VAL A 26 5.23 4.78 42.45
CA VAL A 26 5.05 5.27 41.08
C VAL A 26 5.39 4.17 40.06
N ALA A 27 6.46 3.41 40.27
CA ALA A 27 6.83 2.31 39.38
C ALA A 27 5.78 1.19 39.35
N THR A 28 5.23 0.81 40.51
CA THR A 28 4.15 -0.19 40.60
C THR A 28 2.84 0.33 40.00
N PHE A 29 2.53 1.62 40.14
CA PHE A 29 1.38 2.24 39.51
C PHE A 29 1.51 2.30 37.98
N LEU A 30 2.69 2.68 37.46
CA LEU A 30 2.98 2.66 36.03
C LEU A 30 2.95 1.24 35.46
N TRP A 31 3.48 0.26 36.21
CA TRP A 31 3.42 -1.15 35.82
C TRP A 31 1.99 -1.68 35.79
N ALA A 32 1.13 -1.28 36.74
CA ALA A 32 -0.28 -1.64 36.74
C ALA A 32 -1.05 -1.02 35.56
N ILE A 33 -0.75 0.24 35.20
CA ILE A 33 -1.32 0.88 34.00
C ILE A 33 -0.89 0.14 32.73
N LEU A 34 0.40 -0.20 32.62
CA LEU A 34 0.95 -0.91 31.48
C LEU A 34 0.32 -2.31 31.33
N MET A 35 0.18 -3.05 32.44
CA MET A 35 -0.52 -4.35 32.43
C MET A 35 -2.00 -4.22 32.08
N SER A 36 -2.68 -3.16 32.54
CA SER A 36 -4.08 -2.89 32.17
C SER A 36 -4.23 -2.60 30.68
N ILE A 37 -3.32 -1.82 30.08
CA ILE A 37 -3.30 -1.55 28.65
C ILE A 37 -3.02 -2.83 27.85
N LEU A 38 -2.07 -3.66 28.28
CA LEU A 38 -1.77 -4.94 27.64
C LEU A 38 -2.97 -5.90 27.69
N LEU A 39 -3.67 -5.98 28.84
CA LEU A 39 -4.88 -6.79 28.97
C LEU A 39 -6.02 -6.26 28.11
N PHE A 40 -6.16 -4.93 27.98
CA PHE A 40 -7.13 -4.32 27.09
C PHE A 40 -6.85 -4.64 25.63
N ILE A 41 -5.59 -4.49 25.19
CA ILE A 41 -5.16 -4.86 23.82
C ILE A 41 -5.41 -6.35 23.58
N PHE A 42 -5.04 -7.22 24.53
CA PHE A 42 -5.29 -8.66 24.42
C PHE A 42 -6.80 -8.98 24.32
N SER A 43 -7.64 -8.29 25.09
CA SER A 43 -9.10 -8.43 25.04
C SER A 43 -9.67 -7.98 23.69
N VAL A 44 -9.16 -6.89 23.13
CA VAL A 44 -9.55 -6.40 21.79
C VAL A 44 -9.11 -7.39 20.71
N CYS A 45 -7.85 -7.84 20.74
CA CYS A 45 -7.33 -8.84 19.81
C CYS A 45 -8.11 -10.16 19.90
N LYS A 46 -8.45 -10.60 21.11
CA LYS A 46 -9.29 -11.79 21.32
C LYS A 46 -10.70 -11.59 20.78
N GLY A 47 -11.29 -10.40 20.95
CA GLY A 47 -12.59 -10.05 20.38
C GLY A 47 -12.59 -10.06 18.86
N ILE A 48 -11.57 -9.47 18.24
CA ILE A 48 -11.36 -9.49 16.78
C ILE A 48 -11.12 -10.92 16.29
N PHE A 49 -10.29 -11.70 16.98
CA PHE A 49 -10.05 -13.10 16.63
C PHE A 49 -11.32 -13.94 16.74
N LEU A 50 -12.15 -13.73 17.77
CA LEU A 50 -13.43 -14.42 17.91
C LEU A 50 -14.44 -13.98 16.85
N LEU A 51 -14.47 -12.71 16.47
CA LEU A 51 -15.29 -12.22 15.36
C LEU A 51 -14.83 -12.81 14.03
N LEU A 52 -13.53 -12.84 13.76
CA LEU A 52 -12.96 -13.50 12.57
C LEU A 52 -13.23 -15.00 12.59
N TRP A 53 -13.14 -15.66 13.74
CA TRP A 53 -13.46 -17.07 13.89
C TRP A 53 -14.95 -17.35 13.66
N GLN A 54 -15.85 -16.49 14.16
CA GLN A 54 -17.29 -16.62 13.95
C GLN A 54 -17.73 -16.24 12.53
N THR A 55 -17.00 -15.37 11.85
CA THR A 55 -17.30 -15.00 10.45
C THR A 55 -16.72 -16.01 9.45
N LEU A 56 -15.54 -16.56 9.74
CA LEU A 56 -14.89 -17.57 8.87
C LEU A 56 -15.36 -18.99 9.16
N PHE A 57 -15.71 -19.32 10.41
CA PHE A 57 -16.07 -20.69 10.84
C PHE A 57 -17.38 -20.78 11.64
N GLY A 58 -18.03 -19.66 11.96
CA GLY A 58 -19.39 -19.66 12.53
C GLY A 58 -20.42 -19.88 11.41
N GLY A 59 -21.48 -20.62 11.72
CA GLY A 59 -22.41 -21.28 10.78
C GLY A 59 -23.12 -20.44 9.72
N GLY A 60 -22.83 -19.14 9.56
CA GLY A 60 -23.42 -18.28 8.53
C GLY A 60 -23.13 -18.74 7.09
N LEU A 61 -21.96 -19.34 6.83
CA LEU A 61 -21.63 -19.92 5.52
C LEU A 61 -22.44 -21.22 5.24
N VAL A 62 -22.83 -21.94 6.30
CA VAL A 62 -23.62 -23.18 6.22
C VAL A 62 -25.12 -22.88 6.14
N GLU A 63 -25.60 -21.82 6.80
CA GLU A 63 -26.96 -21.32 6.64
C GLU A 63 -27.18 -20.62 5.28
N GLY A 64 -26.18 -19.89 4.78
CA GLY A 64 -26.21 -19.29 3.44
C GLY A 64 -26.29 -20.33 2.33
N ALA A 65 -25.60 -21.46 2.48
CA ALA A 65 -25.67 -22.58 1.54
C ALA A 65 -26.98 -23.40 1.63
N LYS A 66 -27.72 -23.31 2.74
CA LYS A 66 -29.02 -24.00 2.90
C LYS A 66 -30.20 -23.25 2.28
N ASN A 67 -30.06 -21.94 2.04
CA ASN A 67 -31.14 -21.12 1.49
C ASN A 67 -31.07 -20.96 -0.03
N ILE A 68 -30.01 -21.46 -0.68
CA ILE A 68 -29.92 -21.51 -2.14
C ILE A 68 -30.67 -22.77 -2.61
N THR A 69 -31.89 -22.58 -3.07
CA THR A 69 -32.67 -23.69 -3.65
C THR A 69 -32.09 -24.05 -5.02
N VAL A 70 -31.93 -25.35 -5.28
CA VAL A 70 -31.35 -25.93 -6.51
C VAL A 70 -32.03 -25.41 -7.80
N THR A 71 -33.22 -24.85 -7.69
CA THR A 71 -33.99 -24.23 -8.77
C THR A 71 -33.39 -22.93 -9.31
N GLU A 72 -32.65 -22.16 -8.51
CA GLU A 72 -32.02 -20.89 -8.96
C GLU A 72 -30.68 -21.11 -9.68
N ILE A 73 -29.96 -22.19 -9.33
CA ILE A 73 -28.73 -22.62 -10.00
C ILE A 73 -29.02 -23.26 -11.37
N LEU A 74 -30.19 -23.91 -11.53
CA LEU A 74 -30.60 -24.48 -12.82
C LEU A 74 -31.18 -23.45 -13.79
N ALA A 75 -31.61 -22.27 -13.32
CA ALA A 75 -32.16 -21.20 -14.15
C ALA A 75 -31.09 -20.25 -14.73
N SER A 76 -29.83 -20.37 -14.28
CA SER A 76 -28.73 -19.46 -14.65
C SER A 76 -27.60 -20.14 -15.44
N MET A 77 -27.80 -21.38 -15.91
CA MET A 77 -26.82 -22.05 -16.78
C MET A 77 -27.04 -21.61 -18.22
N PRO A 78 -26.06 -20.96 -18.90
CA PRO A 78 -26.15 -20.66 -20.32
C PRO A 78 -26.03 -21.96 -21.14
N ASP A 79 -26.90 -22.11 -22.14
CA ASP A 79 -26.93 -23.25 -23.06
C ASP A 79 -25.67 -23.25 -23.96
N PRO A 80 -24.86 -24.32 -24.02
CA PRO A 80 -23.51 -24.30 -24.60
C PRO A 80 -23.47 -24.52 -26.12
N THR A 81 -24.52 -24.14 -26.88
CA THR A 81 -24.62 -24.48 -28.32
C THR A 81 -24.80 -23.32 -29.30
N GLN A 82 -24.42 -22.07 -28.97
CA GLN A 82 -24.42 -20.99 -29.98
C GLN A 82 -23.18 -20.08 -29.87
N ASP A 83 -22.05 -20.59 -30.35
CA ASP A 83 -20.97 -19.75 -30.90
C ASP A 83 -21.17 -19.66 -32.42
N GLU A 84 -21.75 -18.57 -32.92
CA GLU A 84 -21.69 -18.18 -34.33
C GLU A 84 -21.37 -16.68 -34.48
N VAL A 85 -20.09 -16.42 -34.74
CA VAL A 85 -19.48 -15.52 -35.76
C VAL A 85 -20.23 -14.23 -36.18
N HIS A 86 -19.48 -13.11 -36.05
CA HIS A 86 -19.61 -11.73 -36.60
C HIS A 86 -19.86 -10.69 -35.49
N GLY A 87 -19.21 -9.52 -35.41
CA GLY A 87 -18.41 -8.70 -36.34
C GLY A 87 -18.64 -7.23 -35.91
N ASP A 88 -17.60 -6.40 -35.94
CA ASP A 88 -17.48 -5.08 -35.30
C ASP A 88 -18.51 -3.95 -35.63
N LEU A 89 -18.83 -3.14 -34.59
CA LEU A 89 -19.17 -1.68 -34.54
C LEU A 89 -20.54 -1.15 -35.08
N PRO A 90 -21.00 0.10 -34.72
CA PRO A 90 -21.08 0.79 -33.42
C PRO A 90 -22.43 1.52 -33.12
N GLY A 91 -22.74 1.79 -31.83
CA GLY A 91 -23.31 3.07 -31.34
C GLY A 91 -24.84 3.34 -31.28
N GLU A 92 -25.40 3.23 -30.05
CA GLU A 92 -26.41 4.11 -29.38
C GLU A 92 -27.90 4.18 -29.83
N PRO A 93 -28.86 4.70 -29.00
CA PRO A 93 -28.94 4.80 -27.52
C PRO A 93 -30.33 4.42 -26.91
N GLY A 94 -30.35 4.08 -25.61
CA GLY A 94 -31.35 4.47 -24.59
C GLY A 94 -32.86 4.13 -24.71
N GLY A 95 -33.40 3.50 -23.64
CA GLY A 95 -34.83 3.45 -23.27
C GLY A 95 -35.29 2.02 -22.98
N GLY A 96 -35.58 1.61 -21.75
CA GLY A 96 -36.70 2.10 -20.93
C GLY A 96 -37.85 1.08 -21.04
N GLU A 97 -38.08 0.30 -19.99
CA GLU A 97 -39.15 -0.69 -19.88
C GLU A 97 -40.54 -0.06 -20.08
N GLU A 98 -41.42 -0.68 -20.88
CA GLU A 98 -42.86 -0.65 -20.66
C GLU A 98 -43.54 -1.86 -21.35
N GLN A 99 -44.54 -2.42 -20.67
CA GLN A 99 -45.21 -3.68 -20.93
C GLN A 99 -46.59 -3.46 -21.61
N GLU A 100 -46.98 -4.44 -22.43
CA GLU A 100 -48.34 -4.80 -22.91
C GLU A 100 -49.03 -3.95 -24.01
N VAL A 101 -49.40 -4.61 -25.12
CA VAL A 101 -50.75 -5.14 -25.43
C VAL A 101 -50.84 -5.49 -26.94
N GLY A 102 -51.21 -6.75 -27.22
CA GLY A 102 -52.20 -7.16 -28.23
C GLY A 102 -52.01 -6.87 -29.73
N GLY A 103 -51.95 -7.97 -30.51
CA GLY A 103 -52.92 -8.20 -31.58
C GLY A 103 -52.47 -8.13 -33.05
N ALA A 104 -52.51 -9.31 -33.68
CA ALA A 104 -53.04 -9.60 -35.01
C ALA A 104 -52.17 -9.37 -36.28
N THR A 105 -51.99 -10.51 -36.98
CA THR A 105 -52.08 -10.77 -38.43
C THR A 105 -51.10 -10.04 -39.37
N ASP A 106 -50.19 -10.71 -40.07
CA ASP A 106 -50.30 -11.71 -41.16
C ASP A 106 -50.08 -11.08 -42.55
N MET A 107 -49.26 -11.80 -43.34
CA MET A 107 -49.26 -11.92 -44.82
C MET A 107 -48.40 -10.98 -45.69
N MET A 108 -47.46 -11.64 -46.40
CA MET A 108 -47.13 -11.59 -47.85
C MET A 108 -46.56 -10.26 -48.42
N ASP A 109 -45.65 -10.21 -49.40
CA ASP A 109 -45.37 -11.14 -50.49
C ASP A 109 -44.04 -10.82 -51.24
N THR A 110 -43.52 -11.85 -51.93
CA THR A 110 -42.85 -11.88 -53.25
C THR A 110 -41.52 -11.20 -53.61
N GLY A 111 -40.68 -12.03 -54.25
CA GLY A 111 -39.94 -11.76 -55.49
C GLY A 111 -38.43 -11.55 -55.28
N GLY A 112 -37.50 -12.35 -55.80
CA GLY A 112 -37.47 -13.16 -57.02
C GLY A 112 -36.40 -12.57 -57.97
N GLY A 113 -35.40 -13.36 -58.39
CA GLY A 113 -34.47 -12.97 -59.45
C GLY A 113 -33.10 -13.65 -59.38
N GLU A 114 -32.95 -14.75 -60.12
CA GLU A 114 -31.68 -15.37 -60.53
C GLU A 114 -31.13 -14.71 -61.82
N GLU A 115 -29.95 -15.20 -62.23
CA GLU A 115 -29.30 -15.21 -63.57
C GLU A 115 -27.94 -14.46 -63.62
N GLU A 116 -26.82 -15.21 -63.66
CA GLU A 116 -26.06 -15.75 -64.83
C GLU A 116 -24.92 -14.77 -65.23
N GLU A 117 -23.63 -15.10 -65.06
CA GLU A 117 -22.70 -15.93 -65.87
C GLU A 117 -22.01 -15.20 -67.05
N GLU A 118 -20.76 -15.67 -67.32
CA GLU A 118 -19.90 -15.48 -68.51
C GLU A 118 -19.07 -14.17 -68.65
N ASP A 119 -17.79 -14.13 -69.10
CA ASP A 119 -16.82 -15.14 -69.61
C ASP A 119 -15.39 -14.52 -69.80
N SER A 120 -14.38 -15.40 -69.99
CA SER A 120 -13.14 -15.28 -70.82
C SER A 120 -11.88 -14.51 -70.32
N GLN A 121 -10.78 -15.22 -69.97
CA GLN A 121 -9.54 -15.55 -70.76
C GLN A 121 -8.58 -14.36 -71.03
N ASP A 122 -7.25 -14.37 -70.92
CA ASP A 122 -6.24 -15.45 -71.00
C ASP A 122 -4.83 -15.03 -70.43
N LYS A 123 -4.03 -16.08 -70.20
CA LYS A 123 -2.62 -16.31 -69.74
C LYS A 123 -1.46 -15.36 -70.08
N GLU A 124 -0.47 -15.31 -69.16
CA GLU A 124 0.93 -15.86 -69.20
C GLU A 124 1.75 -15.15 -68.08
N GLY A 125 2.68 -15.73 -67.31
CA GLY A 125 3.39 -17.00 -67.31
C GLY A 125 4.09 -17.21 -65.96
N GLY A 126 4.46 -18.46 -65.63
CA GLY A 126 5.05 -18.83 -64.33
C GLY A 126 6.55 -19.11 -64.38
N ARG A 127 7.23 -19.05 -63.21
CA ARG A 127 8.11 -20.10 -62.67
C ARG A 127 8.60 -19.81 -61.23
N VAL A 128 8.36 -20.76 -60.36
CA VAL A 128 8.90 -21.07 -59.00
C VAL A 128 10.30 -21.74 -59.14
N PRO A 129 11.06 -22.23 -58.10
CA PRO A 129 10.96 -22.17 -56.62
C PRO A 129 12.29 -22.09 -55.78
N GLY A 130 12.15 -21.80 -54.46
CA GLY A 130 12.68 -22.65 -53.36
C GLY A 130 13.97 -22.29 -52.59
N ILE A 131 13.94 -22.59 -51.26
CA ILE A 131 15.05 -23.03 -50.36
C ILE A 131 15.89 -21.88 -49.72
N ASP A 132 16.20 -21.73 -48.42
CA ASP A 132 16.37 -22.63 -47.25
C ASP A 132 16.33 -21.88 -45.89
N VAL A 133 16.10 -22.63 -44.82
CA VAL A 133 16.32 -22.27 -43.39
C VAL A 133 17.81 -22.45 -43.02
N PRO A 134 18.33 -21.73 -42.01
CA PRO A 134 19.04 -22.47 -40.95
C PRO A 134 18.74 -21.96 -39.54
N GLY A 135 18.53 -22.89 -38.61
CA GLY A 135 18.55 -22.63 -37.17
C GLY A 135 19.96 -22.70 -36.59
N GLY A 136 20.14 -22.14 -35.39
CA GLY A 136 21.30 -22.43 -34.53
C GLY A 136 21.70 -21.35 -33.52
N LEU A 137 21.35 -21.62 -32.25
CA LEU A 137 22.14 -21.37 -31.02
C LEU A 137 22.60 -19.95 -30.66
N GLY A 138 21.99 -19.45 -29.57
CA GLY A 138 22.70 -18.99 -28.37
C GLY A 138 23.61 -17.76 -28.50
N ASP A 139 23.08 -16.60 -28.13
CA ASP A 139 23.88 -15.60 -27.42
C ASP A 139 23.01 -14.85 -26.41
N MET A 140 23.42 -14.94 -25.15
CA MET A 140 22.80 -14.34 -23.98
C MET A 140 23.58 -13.05 -23.71
N GLY A 141 23.11 -11.95 -24.28
CA GLY A 141 23.75 -10.63 -24.16
C GLY A 141 22.95 -9.69 -23.27
N ASP A 142 23.58 -9.23 -22.19
CA ASP A 142 23.12 -8.26 -21.20
C ASP A 142 22.37 -7.04 -21.78
N THR A 143 21.13 -6.82 -21.34
CA THR A 143 20.47 -5.52 -21.48
C THR A 143 20.60 -4.74 -20.17
N ASN A 144 21.57 -3.84 -20.12
CA ASN A 144 21.56 -2.75 -19.14
C ASN A 144 20.34 -1.84 -19.36
N PRO A 145 19.77 -1.21 -18.32
CA PRO A 145 18.69 -0.25 -18.47
C PRO A 145 19.22 1.03 -19.14
N VAL A 146 18.56 1.48 -20.21
CA VAL A 146 18.81 2.77 -20.84
C VAL A 146 17.97 3.83 -20.11
N ASP A 147 18.64 4.76 -19.43
CA ASP A 147 18.05 6.02 -18.95
C ASP A 147 17.97 7.05 -20.11
N PRO A 148 16.97 7.96 -20.12
CA PRO A 148 16.76 8.91 -21.21
C PRO A 148 17.85 10.00 -21.29
N PRO A 149 18.14 10.54 -22.49
CA PRO A 149 19.30 11.41 -22.69
C PRO A 149 19.04 12.86 -22.25
N THR A 150 20.02 13.43 -21.54
CA THR A 150 20.16 14.88 -21.30
C THR A 150 21.29 15.42 -22.21
N PRO A 151 21.17 16.61 -22.82
CA PRO A 151 22.04 17.01 -23.91
C PRO A 151 23.16 17.96 -23.44
N GLU A 152 24.43 17.55 -23.45
CA GLU A 152 25.55 18.51 -23.47
C GLU A 152 26.79 17.95 -24.22
N GLY A 153 27.16 18.65 -25.30
CA GLY A 153 28.54 19.07 -25.61
C GLY A 153 29.60 18.01 -25.99
N THR A 154 29.91 17.93 -27.28
CA THR A 154 31.03 17.15 -27.87
C THR A 154 32.35 17.97 -27.90
N PRO A 155 33.51 17.43 -28.37
CA PRO A 155 34.61 16.89 -27.54
C PRO A 155 35.98 17.55 -27.82
N LEU A 156 37.06 17.15 -27.14
CA LEU A 156 38.43 17.16 -27.72
C LEU A 156 39.38 16.19 -26.99
N ALA A 157 40.21 15.50 -27.78
CA ALA A 157 40.90 14.25 -27.47
C ALA A 157 42.41 14.40 -27.13
N LYS A 158 43.01 13.25 -26.75
CA LYS A 158 44.44 12.83 -26.70
C LYS A 158 45.10 12.93 -25.30
N ARG A 159 45.97 12.02 -24.83
CA ARG A 159 46.54 10.72 -25.27
C ARG A 159 47.47 10.22 -24.13
N LYS A 160 47.48 8.89 -23.89
CA LYS A 160 48.48 8.00 -23.21
C LYS A 160 49.71 8.62 -22.50
N VAL A 161 50.10 8.07 -21.32
CA VAL A 161 51.23 7.12 -21.12
C VAL A 161 51.44 6.81 -19.61
N GLN A 162 51.90 5.59 -19.35
CA GLN A 162 52.16 4.90 -18.08
C GLN A 162 53.68 4.88 -17.75
N THR A 163 54.01 4.82 -16.44
CA THR A 163 55.19 4.21 -15.74
C THR A 163 56.57 4.91 -15.56
N SER A 164 56.88 5.19 -14.27
CA SER A 164 58.08 4.89 -13.42
C SER A 164 59.54 5.22 -13.82
N GLU A 165 60.28 5.91 -12.93
CA GLU A 165 61.50 5.40 -12.23
C GLU A 165 62.02 6.36 -11.11
N GLU A 166 62.63 5.77 -10.07
CA GLU A 166 63.03 6.33 -8.76
C GLU A 166 64.45 6.96 -8.71
N ALA A 167 64.69 7.93 -7.78
CA ALA A 167 65.70 7.87 -6.69
C ALA A 167 66.06 9.24 -6.00
N LYS A 168 65.58 9.42 -4.74
CA LYS A 168 66.12 9.99 -3.45
C LYS A 168 67.24 11.09 -3.39
N PRO A 169 67.47 11.82 -2.25
CA PRO A 169 66.72 11.99 -0.96
C PRO A 169 66.56 13.45 -0.38
N GLU A 170 65.70 13.52 0.66
CA GLU A 170 65.19 14.58 1.60
C GLU A 170 66.20 15.32 2.54
N PRO A 171 65.85 16.39 3.35
CA PRO A 171 64.67 16.52 4.27
C PRO A 171 64.14 17.96 4.57
N PRO A 172 63.27 18.22 5.59
CA PRO A 172 61.92 17.70 5.88
C PRO A 172 60.83 18.80 6.03
N ALA A 173 59.60 18.36 6.31
CA ALA A 173 58.30 19.01 6.22
C ALA A 173 57.95 20.17 7.19
N ILE A 174 57.02 21.03 6.74
CA ILE A 174 56.10 21.83 7.56
C ILE A 174 54.69 21.63 6.98
N VAL A 175 53.75 21.16 7.81
CA VAL A 175 52.32 20.98 7.51
C VAL A 175 51.55 22.01 8.34
N GLU A 176 50.76 22.85 7.69
CA GLU A 176 49.80 23.76 8.32
C GLU A 176 48.41 23.08 8.49
N PRO A 177 47.76 23.23 9.66
CA PRO A 177 46.41 22.74 9.93
C PRO A 177 45.29 23.75 9.60
N PRO A 178 44.02 23.29 9.49
CA PRO A 178 42.87 24.12 9.13
C PRO A 178 42.28 24.93 10.31
N PRO A 179 41.49 26.00 10.05
CA PRO A 179 40.99 26.91 11.08
C PRO A 179 39.63 26.49 11.67
N GLU A 180 39.53 26.64 12.99
CA GLU A 180 38.31 26.55 13.81
C GLU A 180 38.10 27.88 14.60
N PRO A 181 36.92 28.10 15.22
CA PRO A 181 36.24 29.40 15.33
C PRO A 181 36.57 30.22 16.58
N GLU A 182 36.32 31.54 16.52
CA GLU A 182 36.54 32.47 17.62
C GLU A 182 35.40 32.49 18.66
N LYS A 183 35.79 32.33 19.94
CA LYS A 183 35.13 32.91 21.11
C LYS A 183 36.18 33.56 22.01
N ALA A 184 35.91 34.82 22.35
CA ALA A 184 36.17 35.57 23.58
C ALA A 184 37.43 35.27 24.40
N ASP A 185 38.21 36.33 24.67
CA ASP A 185 38.93 36.45 25.94
C ASP A 185 38.82 37.86 26.51
N ALA A 186 38.66 37.89 27.83
CA ALA A 186 38.73 39.05 28.70
C ALA A 186 40.12 39.10 29.33
N GLU A 187 40.72 40.28 29.42
CA GLU A 187 41.90 40.52 30.27
C GLU A 187 41.63 41.69 31.23
N ASN A 188 42.07 41.50 32.46
CA ASN A 188 41.79 42.23 33.69
C ASN A 188 42.94 43.22 34.01
N GLY A 189 42.64 44.32 34.69
CA GLY A 189 43.64 45.25 35.22
C GLY A 189 43.07 46.23 36.25
N GLU A 190 43.27 45.93 37.53
CA GLU A 190 42.94 46.76 38.70
C GLU A 190 43.82 48.03 38.84
N LYS A 191 43.23 49.16 39.25
CA LYS A 191 43.51 49.80 40.57
C LYS A 191 42.66 51.05 40.86
N ALA A 192 42.14 51.04 42.08
CA ALA A 192 41.58 52.07 42.97
C ALA A 192 41.73 53.57 42.64
N GLU A 193 40.68 54.36 42.89
CA GLU A 193 40.56 55.20 44.11
C GLU A 193 39.14 55.82 44.25
N LYS A 194 38.69 55.97 45.50
CA LYS A 194 37.42 56.59 45.95
C LYS A 194 37.69 58.04 46.33
N GLU A 195 36.77 58.96 46.02
CA GLU A 195 36.15 59.85 47.04
C GLU A 195 34.91 60.60 46.51
N LYS A 196 33.94 60.78 47.43
CA LYS A 196 32.74 61.64 47.37
C LYS A 196 33.19 63.09 47.74
N ALA A 197 32.47 64.21 47.56
CA ALA A 197 31.04 64.50 47.59
C ALA A 197 30.75 65.95 47.13
N GLU A 198 29.51 66.17 46.66
CA GLU A 198 28.58 67.31 46.90
C GLU A 198 28.58 68.66 46.14
N ALA A 199 27.33 69.14 46.01
CA ALA A 199 26.77 70.47 45.68
C ALA A 199 26.67 70.88 44.19
N GLN A 200 25.62 71.52 43.64
CA GLN A 200 24.29 72.01 44.07
C GLN A 200 23.51 72.61 42.85
N ALA A 201 22.23 72.98 43.08
CA ALA A 201 21.33 73.91 42.33
C ALA A 201 20.48 73.32 41.18
N GLU A 202 19.16 73.10 41.33
CA GLU A 202 18.00 74.04 41.44
C GLU A 202 17.51 74.62 40.10
N GLU A 203 16.27 74.31 39.70
CA GLU A 203 15.16 75.29 39.64
C GLU A 203 13.79 74.59 39.49
N LYS A 204 12.78 75.11 40.20
CA LYS A 204 11.36 74.66 40.23
C LYS A 204 10.51 75.55 39.32
N ALA A 205 9.40 75.00 38.81
CA ALA A 205 8.14 75.76 38.71
C ALA A 205 6.92 74.82 38.91
N GLU A 206 6.15 75.09 39.96
CA GLU A 206 4.85 74.50 40.28
C GLU A 206 3.70 75.35 39.69
N VAL A 207 2.60 74.70 39.25
CA VAL A 207 1.22 75.17 39.53
C VAL A 207 0.37 73.93 39.90
N PRO A 208 -0.42 73.95 41.00
CA PRO A 208 -1.06 72.75 41.54
C PRO A 208 -2.59 72.64 41.33
N GLN A 209 -3.08 71.43 41.62
CA GLN A 209 -4.41 71.01 42.11
C GLN A 209 -5.34 70.24 41.13
N LYS A 210 -5.47 68.92 41.32
CA LYS A 210 -6.53 68.31 42.18
C LYS A 210 -6.39 66.78 42.28
N GLU A 211 -6.41 66.33 43.53
CA GLU A 211 -6.73 65.00 44.10
C GLU A 211 -7.89 64.25 43.39
N LYS A 212 -8.09 62.92 43.41
CA LYS A 212 -7.70 61.82 44.32
C LYS A 212 -8.15 60.45 43.74
N LYS A 213 -7.49 59.39 44.23
CA LYS A 213 -7.96 57.98 44.48
C LYS A 213 -7.78 56.87 43.42
N ALA A 214 -6.77 56.04 43.73
CA ALA A 214 -6.84 54.60 44.01
C ALA A 214 -6.87 53.57 42.85
N LYS A 215 -5.69 53.00 42.54
CA LYS A 215 -5.56 51.62 42.06
C LYS A 215 -4.89 50.77 43.15
N ALA A 216 -5.66 49.83 43.69
CA ALA A 216 -5.18 48.78 44.57
C ALA A 216 -4.46 47.68 43.75
N LYS A 217 -3.43 47.11 44.38
CA LYS A 217 -2.57 46.00 43.95
C LYS A 217 -3.32 44.89 43.21
N LYS A 218 -2.77 44.47 42.07
CA LYS A 218 -2.92 43.10 41.56
C LYS A 218 -1.57 42.39 41.76
N ASP A 219 -1.63 41.32 42.54
CA ASP A 219 -0.50 40.49 42.92
C ASP A 219 0.28 39.95 41.72
N LYS A 220 1.61 39.97 41.85
CA LYS A 220 2.55 39.22 41.01
C LYS A 220 2.19 37.73 41.11
N LYS A 221 1.71 37.13 40.01
CA LYS A 221 1.86 35.69 39.80
C LYS A 221 3.29 35.42 39.28
N PRO A 222 3.98 34.41 39.81
CA PRO A 222 5.36 34.12 39.44
C PRO A 222 5.46 33.62 38.00
N ALA A 223 6.57 33.96 37.36
CA ALA A 223 6.95 33.52 36.03
C ALA A 223 6.78 32.01 35.87
N ARG A 224 5.91 31.61 34.93
CA ARG A 224 5.76 30.24 34.44
C ARG A 224 6.06 30.18 32.95
N HIS A 225 7.11 30.90 32.52
CA HIS A 225 7.52 30.98 31.11
C HIS A 225 8.56 29.93 30.69
N GLY A 226 9.37 29.38 31.61
CA GLY A 226 10.41 28.42 31.23
C GLY A 226 9.92 27.02 30.83
N GLY A 227 8.69 26.64 31.18
CA GLY A 227 8.12 25.34 30.77
C GLY A 227 7.62 25.35 29.32
N PHE A 228 7.05 26.46 28.88
CA PHE A 228 6.39 26.59 27.57
C PHE A 228 7.38 26.72 26.41
N GLU A 229 8.52 27.37 26.64
CA GLU A 229 9.61 27.47 25.65
C GLU A 229 10.23 26.11 25.35
N LEU A 230 10.39 25.24 26.36
CA LEU A 230 10.90 23.88 26.16
C LEU A 230 9.96 22.98 25.35
N TRP A 231 8.64 23.09 25.53
CA TRP A 231 7.66 22.34 24.73
C TRP A 231 7.64 22.82 23.28
N ASN A 232 7.68 24.13 23.06
CA ASN A 232 7.75 24.69 21.71
C ASN A 232 9.07 24.31 21.01
N GLU A 233 10.21 24.37 21.71
CA GLU A 233 11.49 23.93 21.14
C GLU A 233 11.47 22.42 20.86
N LEU A 234 10.92 21.60 21.76
CA LEU A 234 10.76 20.16 21.55
C LEU A 234 9.88 19.85 20.33
N ASP A 235 8.80 20.60 20.12
CA ASP A 235 7.93 20.46 18.95
C ASP A 235 8.65 20.85 17.66
N ILE A 236 9.47 21.90 17.68
CA ILE A 236 10.31 22.30 16.55
C ILE A 236 11.33 21.21 16.23
N GLN A 237 12.01 20.67 17.24
CA GLN A 237 12.97 19.59 17.08
C GLN A 237 12.30 18.30 16.57
N ARG A 238 11.11 17.97 17.10
CA ARG A 238 10.29 16.85 16.61
C ARG A 238 9.97 17.03 15.13
N ASN A 239 9.50 18.19 14.71
CA ASN A 239 9.14 18.43 13.30
C ASN A 239 10.38 18.35 12.38
N LYS A 240 11.52 18.90 12.80
CA LYS A 240 12.79 18.76 12.07
C LYS A 240 13.20 17.29 11.94
N PHE A 241 13.06 16.51 13.02
CA PHE A 241 13.36 15.07 13.03
C PHE A 241 12.40 14.28 12.11
N LEU A 242 11.10 14.57 12.15
CA LEU A 242 10.10 13.95 11.25
C LEU A 242 10.36 14.28 9.77
N ASN A 243 10.82 15.50 9.48
CA ASN A 243 11.22 15.89 8.12
C ASN A 243 12.46 15.13 7.65
N TYR A 244 13.46 14.96 8.52
CA TYR A 244 14.64 14.14 8.20
C TYR A 244 14.25 12.67 7.94
N LEU A 245 13.38 12.12 8.78
CA LEU A 245 12.88 10.76 8.67
C LEU A 245 12.13 10.52 7.36
N SER A 246 11.18 11.40 7.03
CA SER A 246 10.40 11.29 5.79
C SER A 246 11.26 11.44 4.53
N ARG A 247 12.28 12.33 4.55
CA ARG A 247 13.21 12.52 3.44
C ARG A 247 14.05 11.28 3.12
N ASN A 248 14.46 10.55 4.15
CA ASN A 248 15.32 9.38 4.03
C ASN A 248 14.57 8.03 4.11
N PHE A 249 13.24 8.02 3.89
CA PHE A 249 12.40 6.84 4.07
C PHE A 249 12.91 5.61 3.29
N TYR A 250 13.22 5.75 2.01
CA TYR A 250 13.71 4.64 1.18
C TYR A 250 15.10 4.14 1.61
N ASN A 251 15.97 5.06 2.06
CA ASN A 251 17.29 4.70 2.60
C ASN A 251 17.17 3.89 3.90
N LEU A 252 16.22 4.25 4.77
CA LEU A 252 15.94 3.49 6.00
C LEU A 252 15.37 2.11 5.71
N ARG A 253 14.50 1.99 4.69
CA ARG A 253 13.99 0.69 4.25
C ARG A 253 15.11 -0.19 3.67
N PHE A 254 15.98 0.38 2.86
CA PHE A 254 17.15 -0.33 2.32
C PHE A 254 18.12 -0.76 3.44
N LEU A 255 18.34 0.11 4.43
CA LEU A 255 19.14 -0.22 5.62
C LEU A 255 18.51 -1.37 6.43
N ALA A 256 17.20 -1.36 6.62
CA ALA A 256 16.48 -2.44 7.29
C ALA A 256 16.68 -3.78 6.57
N LEU A 257 16.58 -3.78 5.24
CA LEU A 257 16.83 -4.95 4.39
C LEU A 257 18.27 -5.45 4.53
N PHE A 258 19.26 -4.56 4.48
CA PHE A 258 20.67 -4.93 4.65
C PHE A 258 20.95 -5.55 6.03
N ILE A 259 20.36 -4.99 7.09
CA ILE A 259 20.47 -5.55 8.45
C ILE A 259 19.78 -6.91 8.55
N ALA A 260 18.63 -7.10 7.87
CA ALA A 260 17.96 -8.40 7.82
C ALA A 260 18.87 -9.47 7.19
N PHE A 261 19.60 -9.15 6.11
CA PHE A 261 20.61 -10.05 5.54
C PHE A 261 21.72 -10.38 6.54
N ALA A 262 22.28 -9.39 7.21
CA ALA A 262 23.34 -9.61 8.21
C ALA A 262 22.87 -10.49 9.38
N LEU A 263 21.65 -10.26 9.89
CA LEU A 263 21.03 -11.08 10.93
C LEU A 263 20.89 -12.53 10.49
N ASN A 264 20.36 -12.74 9.28
CA ASN A 264 20.13 -14.09 8.75
C ASN A 264 21.41 -14.82 8.37
N PHE A 265 22.44 -14.10 7.94
CA PHE A 265 23.76 -14.67 7.75
C PHE A 265 24.35 -15.19 9.07
N ILE A 266 24.18 -14.47 10.18
CA ILE A 266 24.60 -14.95 11.50
C ILE A 266 23.74 -16.14 11.97
N LEU A 267 22.46 -16.17 11.62
CA LEU A 267 21.54 -17.27 11.96
C LEU A 267 21.96 -18.61 11.35
N LEU A 268 22.64 -18.64 10.21
CA LEU A 268 23.15 -19.87 9.58
C LEU A 268 24.13 -20.66 10.47
N PHE A 269 24.71 -20.02 11.48
CA PHE A 269 25.67 -20.64 12.39
C PHE A 269 25.03 -21.22 13.66
N TYR A 270 23.70 -21.27 13.72
CA TYR A 270 23.02 -22.02 14.78
C TYR A 270 23.35 -23.50 14.65
N LYS A 271 23.87 -24.08 15.73
CA LYS A 271 24.06 -25.53 15.86
C LYS A 271 23.11 -26.05 16.94
N VAL A 272 22.31 -27.04 16.58
CA VAL A 272 21.49 -27.79 17.54
C VAL A 272 22.45 -28.64 18.38
N SER A 273 22.40 -28.46 19.69
CA SER A 273 23.16 -29.25 20.67
C SER A 273 22.19 -29.82 21.68
N ASP A 274 22.22 -31.14 21.88
CA ASP A 274 21.37 -31.83 22.86
C ASP A 274 21.82 -31.60 24.32
N SER A 275 23.01 -31.02 24.51
CA SER A 275 23.55 -30.65 25.82
C SER A 275 23.53 -29.13 26.00
N PRO A 276 22.99 -28.61 27.13
CA PRO A 276 23.12 -27.20 27.45
C PRO A 276 24.61 -26.86 27.60
N PRO A 277 25.06 -25.69 27.10
CA PRO A 277 26.46 -25.34 27.10
C PRO A 277 26.92 -24.94 28.51
N GLY A 278 27.38 -25.95 29.25
CA GLY A 278 28.15 -25.81 30.49
C GLY A 278 27.35 -26.07 31.76
N GLU A 279 27.13 -27.33 32.10
CA GLU A 279 27.02 -27.80 33.50
C GLU A 279 27.70 -29.18 33.61
N GLU A 280 28.96 -29.20 34.05
CA GLU A 280 29.44 -30.32 34.87
C GLU A 280 28.84 -30.12 36.26
N PHE A 281 27.68 -30.72 36.57
CA PHE A 281 27.32 -31.01 37.96
C PHE A 281 26.27 -32.11 38.09
N GLU A 282 26.50 -32.96 39.08
CA GLU A 282 25.73 -34.12 39.49
C GLU A 282 24.27 -33.80 39.89
N GLY A 283 23.37 -34.71 39.54
CA GLY A 283 22.24 -35.14 40.38
C GLY A 283 21.20 -34.11 40.83
N SER A 284 20.07 -34.03 40.12
CA SER A 284 18.73 -33.92 40.72
C SER A 284 17.66 -33.84 39.63
N GLY A 285 16.75 -34.81 39.63
CA GLY A 285 15.63 -34.91 38.69
C GLY A 285 14.71 -33.69 38.74
N GLY A 286 14.52 -33.08 37.57
CA GLY A 286 13.49 -32.08 37.31
C GLY A 286 13.17 -32.11 35.82
N LEU A 287 12.02 -32.69 35.48
CA LEU A 287 11.51 -32.84 34.13
C LEU A 287 11.29 -31.45 33.49
N ARG A 288 12.29 -30.93 32.77
CA ARG A 288 12.16 -29.81 31.84
C ARG A 288 12.08 -30.36 30.43
N ALA A 289 11.06 -29.94 29.69
CA ALA A 289 10.84 -30.30 28.29
C ALA A 289 12.13 -30.07 27.45
N PRO A 290 12.46 -30.97 26.50
CA PRO A 290 13.62 -30.82 25.65
C PRO A 290 13.34 -29.77 24.58
N GLY A 291 13.48 -28.49 24.96
CA GLY A 291 13.62 -27.40 24.00
C GLY A 291 15.08 -27.33 23.58
N CYS A 292 15.42 -27.92 22.45
CA CYS A 292 16.76 -27.86 21.84
C CYS A 292 17.13 -26.38 21.57
N SER A 293 17.77 -25.74 22.55
CA SER A 293 18.26 -24.36 22.38
C SER A 293 19.59 -24.43 21.65
N GLY A 294 19.56 -24.17 20.35
CA GLY A 294 20.77 -24.16 19.53
C GLY A 294 21.83 -23.24 20.14
N THR A 295 23.03 -23.76 20.30
CA THR A 295 24.12 -23.01 20.94
C THR A 295 24.89 -22.24 19.87
N LEU A 296 24.63 -20.94 19.77
CA LEU A 296 25.51 -20.04 19.01
C LEU A 296 26.84 -19.85 19.76
N GLU A 297 27.93 -19.65 19.02
CA GLU A 297 29.24 -19.31 19.56
C GLU A 297 29.17 -18.06 20.48
N LYS A 298 29.82 -18.11 21.65
CA LYS A 298 29.71 -17.06 22.70
C LYS A 298 30.05 -15.65 22.20
N SER A 299 30.94 -15.52 21.22
CA SER A 299 31.38 -14.25 20.62
C SER A 299 30.29 -13.54 19.80
N ARG A 300 29.37 -14.29 19.18
CA ARG A 300 28.39 -13.76 18.21
C ARG A 300 27.01 -13.44 18.80
N LYS A 301 26.73 -13.91 20.02
CA LYS A 301 25.48 -13.66 20.76
C LYS A 301 25.19 -12.17 21.02
N PRO A 302 26.12 -11.35 21.56
CA PRO A 302 25.83 -9.94 21.84
C PRO A 302 25.63 -9.13 20.55
N THR A 303 26.38 -9.44 19.50
CA THR A 303 26.26 -8.79 18.18
C THR A 303 24.88 -9.06 17.55
N LEU A 304 24.38 -10.30 17.64
CA LEU A 304 23.03 -10.65 17.16
C LEU A 304 21.95 -9.89 17.92
N SER A 305 22.05 -9.82 19.25
CA SER A 305 21.09 -9.09 20.09
C SER A 305 21.07 -7.58 19.75
N PHE A 306 22.26 -6.97 19.56
CA PHE A 306 22.37 -5.58 19.13
C PHE A 306 21.73 -5.33 17.76
N LEU A 307 22.04 -6.18 16.76
CA LEU A 307 21.47 -6.06 15.42
C LEU A 307 19.95 -6.30 15.42
N ALA A 308 19.44 -7.21 16.25
CA ALA A 308 18.02 -7.47 16.39
C ALA A 308 17.27 -6.25 16.95
N ILE A 309 17.79 -5.63 18.02
CA ILE A 309 17.22 -4.40 18.58
C ILE A 309 17.28 -3.27 17.55
N LEU A 310 18.43 -3.11 16.88
CA LEU A 310 18.61 -2.10 15.84
C LEU A 310 17.60 -2.27 14.69
N HIS A 311 17.39 -3.51 14.24
CA HIS A 311 16.43 -3.83 13.19
C HIS A 311 15.00 -3.45 13.60
N THR A 312 14.58 -3.79 14.82
CA THR A 312 13.25 -3.43 15.33
C THR A 312 13.06 -1.92 15.46
N VAL A 313 14.10 -1.19 15.88
CA VAL A 313 14.06 0.28 15.95
C VAL A 313 13.88 0.89 14.56
N ILE A 314 14.63 0.40 13.56
CA ILE A 314 14.50 0.89 12.18
C ILE A 314 13.13 0.55 11.59
N ALA A 315 12.60 -0.65 11.84
CA ALA A 315 11.25 -1.05 11.42
C ALA A 315 10.17 -0.11 11.98
N PHE A 316 10.26 0.21 13.28
CA PHE A 316 9.35 1.16 13.93
C PHE A 316 9.47 2.58 13.37
N ILE A 317 10.70 3.03 13.11
CA ILE A 317 10.98 4.32 12.47
C ILE A 317 10.38 4.37 11.05
N CYS A 318 10.40 3.27 10.29
CA CYS A 318 9.78 3.20 8.98
C CYS A 318 8.25 3.40 9.03
N ILE A 319 7.55 2.91 10.05
CA ILE A 319 6.11 3.19 10.23
C ILE A 319 5.86 4.69 10.40
N ILE A 320 6.65 5.35 11.24
CA ILE A 320 6.52 6.81 11.47
C ILE A 320 6.82 7.57 10.18
N GLY A 321 7.88 7.19 9.46
CA GLY A 321 8.23 7.79 8.17
C GLY A 321 7.13 7.63 7.12
N TYR A 322 6.49 6.46 7.05
CA TYR A 322 5.36 6.21 6.16
C TYR A 322 4.15 7.08 6.51
N ASN A 323 3.87 7.25 7.80
CA ASN A 323 2.75 8.08 8.28
C ASN A 323 2.93 9.57 7.96
N CYS A 324 4.16 10.07 7.95
CA CYS A 324 4.42 11.47 7.56
C CYS A 324 4.46 11.66 6.05
N LEU A 325 4.92 10.67 5.28
CA LEU A 325 5.16 10.82 3.83
C LEU A 325 3.98 10.41 2.95
N LYS A 326 3.43 9.20 3.17
CA LYS A 326 2.49 8.57 2.22
C LYS A 326 1.04 8.64 2.69
N ILE A 327 0.79 8.52 3.99
CA ILE A 327 -0.58 8.55 4.54
C ILE A 327 -1.33 9.84 4.17
N PRO A 328 -0.74 11.06 4.25
CA PRO A 328 -1.44 12.27 3.84
C PRO A 328 -1.89 12.23 2.38
N LEU A 329 -1.13 11.58 1.49
CA LEU A 329 -1.51 11.43 0.09
C LEU A 329 -2.67 10.44 -0.09
N VAL A 330 -2.68 9.33 0.65
CA VAL A 330 -3.78 8.35 0.64
C VAL A 330 -5.07 9.00 1.14
N ILE A 331 -5.00 9.75 2.26
CA ILE A 331 -6.15 10.50 2.79
C ILE A 331 -6.61 11.56 1.79
N PHE A 332 -5.68 12.30 1.16
CA PHE A 332 -6.02 13.29 0.12
C PHE A 332 -6.76 12.67 -1.06
N LYS A 333 -6.31 11.51 -1.57
CA LYS A 333 -7.00 10.80 -2.66
C LYS A 333 -8.43 10.43 -2.26
N ARG A 334 -8.61 9.95 -1.03
CA ARG A 334 -9.91 9.53 -0.50
C ARG A 334 -10.86 10.71 -0.28
N GLU A 335 -10.40 11.80 0.34
CA GLU A 335 -11.21 13.01 0.51
C GLU A 335 -11.56 13.64 -0.84
N LYS A 336 -10.64 13.64 -1.82
CA LYS A 336 -10.90 14.11 -3.18
C LYS A 336 -12.02 13.31 -3.86
N GLU A 337 -11.96 11.98 -3.78
CA GLU A 337 -12.98 11.10 -4.36
C GLU A 337 -14.34 11.32 -3.69
N LEU A 338 -14.37 11.41 -2.35
CA LEU A 338 -15.60 11.65 -1.59
C LEU A 338 -16.21 13.02 -1.90
N ALA A 339 -15.39 14.08 -1.95
CA ALA A 339 -15.84 15.41 -2.31
C ALA A 339 -16.47 15.45 -3.71
N ARG A 340 -15.87 14.74 -4.68
CA ARG A 340 -16.41 14.66 -6.05
C ARG A 340 -17.71 13.88 -6.11
N LYS A 341 -17.80 12.72 -5.45
CA LYS A 341 -19.02 11.91 -5.39
C LYS A 341 -20.19 12.65 -4.73
N LEU A 342 -19.89 13.49 -3.73
CA LEU A 342 -20.89 14.35 -3.10
C LEU A 342 -21.34 15.51 -3.99
N GLU A 343 -20.42 16.17 -4.69
CA GLU A 343 -20.68 17.38 -5.48
C GLU A 343 -21.31 17.07 -6.85
N PHE A 344 -20.83 16.04 -7.54
CA PHE A 344 -21.24 15.73 -8.92
C PHE A 344 -22.26 14.60 -8.99
N ASP A 345 -22.02 13.49 -8.29
CA ASP A 345 -22.85 12.29 -8.39
C ASP A 345 -24.06 12.32 -7.43
N GLY A 346 -24.00 13.15 -6.38
CA GLY A 346 -25.04 13.22 -5.35
C GLY A 346 -25.07 11.99 -4.43
N LEU A 347 -24.00 11.19 -4.41
CA LEU A 347 -23.89 10.01 -3.55
C LEU A 347 -24.16 10.41 -2.09
N TYR A 348 -24.94 9.60 -1.36
CA TYR A 348 -25.50 9.88 -0.02
C TYR A 348 -26.68 10.87 0.07
N ILE A 349 -27.00 11.59 -1.02
CA ILE A 349 -28.11 12.56 -1.07
C ILE A 349 -29.23 12.03 -1.95
N THR A 350 -28.91 11.73 -3.22
CA THR A 350 -29.82 11.22 -4.25
C THR A 350 -29.88 9.69 -4.20
N GLU A 351 -28.71 9.06 -4.11
CA GLU A 351 -28.51 7.62 -4.15
C GLU A 351 -27.77 7.14 -2.91
N GLN A 352 -28.11 5.94 -2.42
CA GLN A 352 -27.37 5.31 -1.33
C GLN A 352 -26.31 4.36 -1.91
N PRO A 353 -25.12 4.28 -1.29
CA PRO A 353 -24.13 3.28 -1.70
C PRO A 353 -24.72 1.87 -1.55
N GLU A 354 -24.32 0.97 -2.44
CA GLU A 354 -24.63 -0.45 -2.34
C GLU A 354 -24.19 -1.03 -0.99
N ASP A 355 -24.95 -2.00 -0.47
CA ASP A 355 -24.66 -2.61 0.83
C ASP A 355 -23.34 -3.42 0.83
N ASP A 356 -22.83 -3.78 -0.35
CA ASP A 356 -21.57 -4.49 -0.53
C ASP A 356 -20.34 -3.55 -0.54
N ASP A 357 -20.52 -2.24 -0.78
CA ASP A 357 -19.41 -1.27 -0.79
C ASP A 357 -19.05 -0.82 0.64
N ILE A 358 -18.24 -1.63 1.31
CA ILE A 358 -17.68 -1.35 2.65
C ILE A 358 -16.95 0.01 2.66
N LYS A 359 -16.29 0.37 1.56
CA LYS A 359 -15.54 1.63 1.39
C LYS A 359 -16.53 2.80 1.48
N GLY A 360 -17.62 2.76 0.71
CA GLY A 360 -18.68 3.77 0.72
C GLY A 360 -19.43 3.83 2.06
N GLN A 361 -19.69 2.70 2.69
CA GLN A 361 -20.33 2.66 4.01
C GLN A 361 -19.48 3.32 5.09
N TRP A 362 -18.16 3.12 5.08
CA TRP A 362 -17.24 3.73 6.04
C TRP A 362 -17.23 5.26 5.96
N ASP A 363 -17.41 5.83 4.76
CA ASP A 363 -17.41 7.28 4.56
C ASP A 363 -18.64 7.99 5.13
N ARG A 364 -19.74 7.28 5.41
CA ARG A 364 -20.90 7.84 6.13
C ARG A 364 -20.49 8.40 7.51
N LEU A 365 -19.42 7.87 8.10
CA LEU A 365 -18.89 8.33 9.37
C LEU A 365 -18.33 9.75 9.29
N VAL A 366 -17.72 10.15 8.17
CA VAL A 366 -16.98 11.42 8.07
C VAL A 366 -17.86 12.60 7.64
N LEU A 367 -18.97 12.37 6.94
CA LEU A 367 -19.81 13.43 6.37
C LEU A 367 -20.27 14.48 7.39
N ASN A 368 -20.68 14.03 8.58
CA ASN A 368 -21.18 14.90 9.63
C ASN A 368 -20.08 15.57 10.47
N THR A 369 -18.79 15.36 10.15
CA THR A 369 -17.69 15.88 10.97
C THR A 369 -17.37 17.33 10.60
N PRO A 370 -17.15 18.23 11.58
CA PRO A 370 -16.80 19.63 11.30
C PRO A 370 -15.46 19.77 10.55
N SER A 371 -14.49 18.91 10.84
CA SER A 371 -13.18 18.90 10.19
C SER A 371 -13.20 18.51 8.71
N PHE A 372 -14.27 17.89 8.19
CA PHE A 372 -14.32 17.50 6.78
C PHE A 372 -14.69 18.69 5.87
N PRO A 373 -13.92 18.98 4.80
CA PRO A 373 -12.63 18.39 4.43
C PRO A 373 -11.42 19.17 4.99
N ASN A 374 -10.42 18.46 5.54
CA ASN A 374 -9.24 19.11 6.13
C ASN A 374 -8.03 19.05 5.21
N ASN A 375 -7.80 17.91 4.56
CA ASN A 375 -6.59 17.63 3.81
C ASN A 375 -6.76 17.90 2.31
N TYR A 376 -8.00 17.88 1.80
CA TYR A 376 -8.37 18.31 0.46
C TYR A 376 -8.28 19.84 0.30
N TRP A 377 -7.99 20.28 -0.94
CA TRP A 377 -7.74 21.69 -1.26
C TRP A 377 -9.00 22.55 -1.15
N ASP A 378 -10.15 22.08 -1.66
CA ASP A 378 -11.41 22.81 -1.59
C ASP A 378 -12.12 22.57 -0.26
N LYS A 379 -12.07 23.57 0.62
CA LYS A 379 -12.73 23.58 1.94
C LYS A 379 -14.21 23.96 1.90
N PHE A 380 -14.73 24.33 0.74
CA PHE A 380 -16.07 24.86 0.56
C PHE A 380 -17.06 23.85 -0.03
N VAL A 381 -16.65 22.59 -0.24
CA VAL A 381 -17.48 21.53 -0.81
C VAL A 381 -18.85 21.41 -0.15
N LYS A 382 -18.93 21.48 1.19
CA LYS A 382 -20.20 21.39 1.93
C LYS A 382 -21.19 22.50 1.55
N ARG A 383 -20.69 23.71 1.27
CA ARG A 383 -21.54 24.82 0.82
C ARG A 383 -22.02 24.63 -0.61
N LYS A 384 -21.13 24.17 -1.50
CA LYS A 384 -21.47 23.88 -2.90
C LYS A 384 -22.54 22.80 -3.01
N VAL A 385 -22.42 21.73 -2.22
CA VAL A 385 -23.42 20.66 -2.14
C VAL A 385 -24.76 21.18 -1.64
N LEU A 386 -24.77 22.04 -0.61
CA LEU A 386 -25.99 22.66 -0.10
C LEU A 386 -26.64 23.59 -1.14
N ASP A 387 -25.85 24.33 -1.92
CA ASP A 387 -26.35 25.22 -2.97
C ASP A 387 -26.95 24.43 -4.15
N LYS A 388 -26.29 23.34 -4.56
CA LYS A 388 -26.72 22.52 -5.70
C LYS A 388 -27.94 21.63 -5.40
N TYR A 389 -27.96 20.96 -4.24
CA TYR A 389 -28.99 19.96 -3.91
C TYR A 389 -29.99 20.43 -2.83
N GLY A 390 -29.67 21.50 -2.09
CA GLY A 390 -30.48 21.95 -0.95
C GLY A 390 -31.86 22.47 -1.33
N ASP A 391 -32.01 23.03 -2.54
CA ASP A 391 -33.30 23.54 -3.00
C ASP A 391 -34.28 22.41 -3.38
N ILE A 392 -33.76 21.26 -3.85
CA ILE A 392 -34.58 20.14 -4.32
C ILE A 392 -34.96 19.20 -3.17
N TYR A 393 -34.00 18.85 -2.32
CA TYR A 393 -34.17 17.83 -1.27
C TYR A 393 -34.40 18.40 0.15
N GLY A 394 -34.40 19.73 0.27
CA GLY A 394 -34.57 20.47 1.51
C GLY A 394 -33.25 20.82 2.19
N ARG A 395 -33.00 22.14 2.35
CA ARG A 395 -31.75 22.68 2.91
C ARG A 395 -31.46 22.17 4.32
N GLU A 396 -32.49 22.01 5.17
CA GLU A 396 -32.31 21.55 6.54
C GLU A 396 -31.81 20.11 6.62
N ARG A 397 -32.37 19.22 5.79
CA ARG A 397 -31.98 17.80 5.74
C ARG A 397 -30.53 17.63 5.29
N ILE A 398 -30.10 18.37 4.27
CA ILE A 398 -28.72 18.30 3.77
C ILE A 398 -27.75 18.91 4.79
N ALA A 399 -28.12 20.02 5.44
CA ALA A 399 -27.31 20.62 6.48
C ALA A 399 -27.10 19.65 7.66
N GLU A 400 -28.15 18.95 8.10
CA GLU A 400 -28.05 17.92 9.15
C GLU A 400 -27.15 16.76 8.73
N LEU A 401 -27.32 16.24 7.51
CA LEU A 401 -26.49 15.15 6.96
C LEU A 401 -25.00 15.51 6.94
N LEU A 402 -24.67 16.72 6.49
CA LEU A 402 -23.29 17.24 6.42
C LEU A 402 -22.77 17.77 7.76
N GLY A 403 -23.57 17.72 8.83
CA GLY A 403 -23.21 18.23 10.15
C GLY A 403 -22.94 19.73 10.17
N MET A 404 -23.65 20.49 9.33
CA MET A 404 -23.56 21.95 9.24
C MET A 404 -24.64 22.59 10.12
N ASP A 405 -24.26 23.55 10.94
CA ASP A 405 -25.23 24.40 11.64
C ASP A 405 -25.68 25.53 10.70
N LEU A 406 -26.95 25.55 10.32
CA LEU A 406 -27.52 26.59 9.45
C LEU A 406 -27.31 28.00 10.02
N ALA A 407 -27.28 28.16 11.34
CA ALA A 407 -27.02 29.44 11.99
C ALA A 407 -25.59 29.95 11.77
N SER A 408 -24.63 29.05 11.54
CA SER A 408 -23.23 29.38 11.26
C SER A 408 -22.94 29.74 9.79
N LEU A 409 -23.91 29.48 8.91
CA LEU A 409 -23.85 29.79 7.48
C LEU A 409 -24.39 31.18 7.13
N ASP A 410 -25.05 31.84 8.08
CA ASP A 410 -25.46 33.23 7.91
C ASP A 410 -24.21 34.12 7.88
N VAL A 411 -23.90 34.62 6.68
CA VAL A 411 -22.71 35.43 6.35
C VAL A 411 -22.59 36.66 7.26
N SER A 412 -23.72 37.10 7.84
CA SER A 412 -23.77 38.19 8.80
C SER A 412 -23.05 37.90 10.14
N GLN A 413 -22.91 36.64 10.57
CA GLN A 413 -22.24 36.29 11.84
C GLN A 413 -20.75 35.94 11.73
N GLN A 414 -20.27 35.56 10.53
CA GLN A 414 -18.86 35.19 10.34
C GLN A 414 -17.90 36.39 10.45
N HIS A 415 -18.38 37.61 10.21
CA HIS A 415 -17.58 38.83 10.30
C HIS A 415 -17.33 39.31 11.74
N GLU A 416 -18.11 38.84 12.74
CA GLU A 416 -18.01 39.32 14.13
C GLU A 416 -17.17 38.43 15.07
N LYS A 417 -16.92 37.16 14.72
CA LYS A 417 -16.17 36.22 15.60
C LYS A 417 -14.83 35.83 15.01
N LYS A 418 -13.89 36.77 14.96
CA LYS A 418 -12.48 36.46 14.68
C LYS A 418 -11.51 37.21 15.58
N SER A 419 -11.60 37.01 16.90
CA SER A 419 -10.43 36.96 17.80
C SER A 419 -10.83 36.61 19.23
N GLU A 420 -10.83 35.32 19.59
CA GLU A 420 -10.48 34.90 20.94
C GLU A 420 -9.50 33.73 20.79
N GLY A 421 -8.25 33.93 21.22
CA GLY A 421 -7.22 32.89 21.14
C GLY A 421 -7.63 31.71 22.04
N PRO A 422 -7.51 30.45 21.59
CA PRO A 422 -7.94 29.31 22.38
C PRO A 422 -7.06 29.15 23.62
N ASP A 423 -7.70 29.14 24.79
CA ASP A 423 -7.05 28.85 26.07
C ASP A 423 -6.35 27.49 26.00
N THR A 424 -5.03 27.51 26.08
CA THR A 424 -4.13 26.37 25.81
C THR A 424 -4.00 25.44 27.01
N SER A 425 -5.14 24.95 27.50
CA SER A 425 -5.19 23.88 28.50
C SER A 425 -5.18 22.53 27.78
N MET A 426 -4.26 21.62 28.12
CA MET A 426 -4.15 20.28 27.48
C MET A 426 -5.47 19.50 27.50
N PHE A 427 -6.33 19.74 28.50
CA PHE A 427 -7.66 19.14 28.57
C PHE A 427 -8.64 19.73 27.55
N ALA A 428 -8.55 21.03 27.26
CA ALA A 428 -9.35 21.69 26.22
C ALA A 428 -8.93 21.23 24.82
N TRP A 429 -7.63 20.96 24.62
CA TRP A 429 -7.10 20.40 23.37
C TRP A 429 -7.65 18.99 23.08
N ILE A 430 -7.67 18.09 24.08
CA ILE A 430 -8.21 16.73 23.91
C ILE A 430 -9.72 16.76 23.61
N THR A 431 -10.47 17.68 24.23
CA THR A 431 -11.91 17.84 23.95
C THR A 431 -12.22 18.59 22.66
N ALA A 432 -11.23 19.25 22.05
CA ALA A 432 -11.36 19.98 20.79
C ALA A 432 -11.02 19.12 19.56
N VAL A 433 -10.52 17.88 19.74
CA VAL A 433 -10.22 16.97 18.63
C VAL A 433 -11.49 16.24 18.19
N ASP A 434 -11.79 16.30 16.89
CA ASP A 434 -12.86 15.53 16.27
C ASP A 434 -12.55 14.03 16.27
N ILE A 435 -12.95 13.34 17.34
CA ILE A 435 -12.72 11.89 17.52
C ILE A 435 -13.30 11.09 16.34
N LYS A 436 -14.48 11.49 15.83
CA LYS A 436 -15.15 10.81 14.71
C LYS A 436 -14.33 10.89 13.42
N TYR A 437 -13.73 12.05 13.12
CA TYR A 437 -12.83 12.22 11.98
C TYR A 437 -11.55 11.38 12.15
N GLN A 438 -10.99 11.32 13.36
CA GLN A 438 -9.81 10.50 13.63
C GLN A 438 -10.10 9.00 13.48
N ILE A 439 -11.26 8.52 13.93
CA ILE A 439 -11.68 7.11 13.73
C ILE A 439 -11.77 6.80 12.23
N TRP A 440 -12.44 7.66 11.46
CA TRP A 440 -12.52 7.50 10.01
C TRP A 440 -11.12 7.44 9.38
N LYS A 441 -10.25 8.39 9.74
CA LYS A 441 -8.86 8.46 9.26
C LYS A 441 -8.07 7.19 9.57
N PHE A 442 -8.17 6.66 10.80
CA PHE A 442 -7.51 5.40 11.15
C PHE A 442 -8.06 4.22 10.34
N GLY A 443 -9.37 4.17 10.09
CA GLY A 443 -9.95 3.14 9.21
C GLY A 443 -9.39 3.18 7.79
N VAL A 444 -9.22 4.39 7.22
CA VAL A 444 -8.58 4.54 5.90
C VAL A 444 -7.10 4.12 5.94
N VAL A 445 -6.39 4.40 7.03
CA VAL A 445 -4.99 3.96 7.20
C VAL A 445 -4.88 2.44 7.33
N PHE A 446 -5.79 1.79 8.06
CA PHE A 446 -5.78 0.34 8.23
C PHE A 446 -6.26 -0.44 7.00
N THR A 447 -6.90 0.21 6.04
CA THR A 447 -7.27 -0.41 4.75
C THR A 447 -6.17 -0.29 3.70
N ASP A 448 -5.11 0.49 3.96
CA ASP A 448 -3.96 0.60 3.06
C ASP A 448 -3.06 -0.65 3.16
N ASN A 449 -2.97 -1.41 2.06
CA ASN A 449 -2.19 -2.64 1.99
C ASN A 449 -0.70 -2.43 2.34
N THR A 450 -0.13 -1.28 1.95
CA THR A 450 1.28 -0.98 2.22
C THR A 450 1.51 -0.68 3.70
N PHE A 451 0.60 0.04 4.36
CA PHE A 451 0.66 0.25 5.80
C PHE A 451 0.54 -1.06 6.58
N LEU A 452 -0.44 -1.91 6.23
CA LEU A 452 -0.61 -3.23 6.84
C LEU A 452 0.65 -4.10 6.71
N TYR A 453 1.29 -4.07 5.54
CA TYR A 453 2.56 -4.76 5.31
C TYR A 453 3.68 -4.26 6.26
N LEU A 454 3.81 -2.94 6.45
CA LEU A 454 4.82 -2.36 7.36
C LEU A 454 4.53 -2.66 8.84
N VAL A 455 3.25 -2.69 9.22
CA VAL A 455 2.82 -3.11 10.56
C VAL A 455 3.18 -4.57 10.79
N TRP A 456 2.84 -5.45 9.84
CA TRP A 456 3.19 -6.86 9.88
C TRP A 456 4.70 -7.08 9.99
N TYR A 457 5.48 -6.35 9.19
CA TYR A 457 6.94 -6.36 9.25
C TYR A 457 7.46 -6.01 10.66
N THR A 458 6.90 -4.99 11.30
CA THR A 458 7.28 -4.60 12.66
C THR A 458 6.84 -5.62 13.71
N VAL A 459 5.66 -6.23 13.54
CA VAL A 459 5.19 -7.33 14.41
C VAL A 459 6.14 -8.52 14.32
N MET A 460 6.58 -8.90 13.11
CA MET A 460 7.57 -9.95 12.93
C MET A 460 8.91 -9.60 13.58
N SER A 461 9.32 -8.33 13.54
CA SER A 461 10.53 -7.86 14.24
C SER A 461 10.41 -8.01 15.76
N LEU A 462 9.22 -7.75 16.33
CA LEU A 462 8.97 -7.96 17.76
C LEU A 462 8.96 -9.45 18.12
N LEU A 463 8.36 -10.30 17.28
CA LEU A 463 8.40 -11.76 17.46
C LEU A 463 9.82 -12.33 17.32
N GLY A 464 10.68 -11.67 16.54
CA GLY A 464 12.12 -11.97 16.43
C GLY A 464 12.86 -11.97 17.76
N HIS A 465 12.41 -11.16 18.75
CA HIS A 465 13.00 -11.15 20.09
C HIS A 465 12.60 -12.37 20.93
N TYR A 466 11.44 -12.98 20.64
CA TYR A 466 11.03 -14.23 21.29
C TYR A 466 11.76 -15.43 20.67
N ASN A 467 11.78 -15.49 19.35
CA ASN A 467 12.50 -16.52 18.60
C ASN A 467 13.22 -15.88 17.41
N ASN A 468 14.55 -16.00 17.38
CA ASN A 468 15.38 -15.35 16.37
C ASN A 468 15.07 -15.83 14.93
N PHE A 469 14.45 -17.00 14.75
CA PHE A 469 14.07 -17.48 13.41
C PHE A 469 13.01 -16.61 12.71
N PHE A 470 12.22 -15.80 13.43
CA PHE A 470 11.29 -14.86 12.79
C PHE A 470 12.00 -13.75 12.00
N PHE A 471 13.30 -13.51 12.23
CA PHE A 471 14.09 -12.62 11.38
C PHE A 471 14.25 -13.17 9.94
N ALA A 472 14.06 -14.48 9.71
CA ALA A 472 14.07 -15.06 8.35
C ALA A 472 12.91 -14.57 7.49
N CYS A 473 11.73 -14.37 8.08
CA CYS A 473 10.57 -13.85 7.35
C CYS A 473 10.83 -12.45 6.77
N HIS A 474 11.74 -11.67 7.36
CA HIS A 474 12.07 -10.32 6.88
C HIS A 474 12.85 -10.33 5.56
N LEU A 475 13.49 -11.46 5.20
CA LEU A 475 14.13 -11.59 3.88
C LEU A 475 13.11 -11.57 2.75
N LEU A 476 11.85 -11.97 2.99
CA LEU A 476 10.81 -11.91 1.97
C LEU A 476 10.54 -10.48 1.48
N ASP A 477 10.95 -9.45 2.24
CA ASP A 477 10.85 -8.05 1.79
C ASP A 477 11.69 -7.76 0.54
N ILE A 478 12.72 -8.56 0.24
CA ILE A 478 13.47 -8.41 -1.02
C ILE A 478 12.56 -8.60 -2.24
N ALA A 479 11.63 -9.57 -2.18
CA ALA A 479 10.73 -9.87 -3.27
C ALA A 479 9.78 -8.71 -3.58
N MET A 480 9.34 -7.98 -2.54
CA MET A 480 8.49 -6.80 -2.68
C MET A 480 9.28 -5.52 -3.00
N GLY A 481 10.54 -5.45 -2.58
CA GLY A 481 11.43 -4.29 -2.73
C GLY A 481 11.97 -4.11 -4.15
N VAL A 482 12.30 -5.21 -4.85
CA VAL A 482 12.88 -5.16 -6.19
C VAL A 482 11.79 -5.20 -7.27
N LYS A 483 11.85 -4.28 -8.24
CA LYS A 483 10.83 -4.14 -9.31
C LYS A 483 10.64 -5.45 -10.10
N THR A 484 11.74 -6.11 -10.48
CA THR A 484 11.73 -7.36 -11.26
C THR A 484 11.18 -8.56 -10.47
N LEU A 485 11.45 -8.65 -9.16
CA LEU A 485 10.85 -9.72 -8.34
C LEU A 485 9.35 -9.46 -8.10
N ARG A 486 8.93 -8.20 -8.02
CA ARG A 486 7.51 -7.86 -7.89
C ARG A 486 6.71 -8.30 -9.12
N THR A 487 7.26 -8.14 -10.33
CA THR A 487 6.59 -8.62 -11.55
C THR A 487 6.48 -10.15 -11.57
N ILE A 488 7.49 -10.86 -11.05
CA ILE A 488 7.44 -12.34 -10.89
C ILE A 488 6.36 -12.76 -9.87
N LEU A 489 6.25 -12.06 -8.74
CA LEU A 489 5.16 -12.36 -7.79
C LEU A 489 3.80 -12.01 -8.38
N SER A 490 3.73 -10.91 -9.13
CA SER A 490 2.52 -10.43 -9.78
C SER A 490 1.98 -11.44 -10.79
N SER A 491 2.84 -12.11 -11.57
CA SER A 491 2.39 -13.10 -12.56
C SER A 491 1.63 -14.26 -11.91
N VAL A 492 2.12 -14.77 -10.78
CA VAL A 492 1.42 -15.83 -10.03
C VAL A 492 0.11 -15.32 -9.43
N THR A 493 0.07 -14.07 -8.96
CA THR A 493 -1.15 -13.50 -8.36
C THR A 493 -2.19 -13.05 -9.39
N HIS A 494 -1.78 -12.73 -10.62
CA HIS A 494 -2.67 -12.24 -11.69
C HIS A 494 -3.78 -13.25 -11.99
N ASN A 495 -3.38 -14.50 -12.23
CA ASN A 495 -4.30 -15.62 -12.48
C ASN A 495 -4.62 -16.40 -11.20
N GLY A 496 -4.46 -15.80 -10.02
CA GLY A 496 -4.58 -16.47 -8.72
C GLY A 496 -5.96 -17.11 -8.48
N LYS A 497 -7.04 -16.48 -8.97
CA LYS A 497 -8.40 -17.06 -8.89
C LYS A 497 -8.49 -18.36 -9.72
N GLN A 498 -7.98 -18.34 -10.94
CA GLN A 498 -7.97 -19.52 -11.82
C GLN A 498 -7.07 -20.62 -11.25
N LEU A 499 -5.90 -20.26 -10.72
CA LEU A 499 -4.98 -21.19 -10.06
C LEU A 499 -5.66 -21.89 -8.87
N MET A 500 -6.35 -21.15 -8.00
CA MET A 500 -7.03 -21.74 -6.84
C MET A 500 -8.17 -22.67 -7.26
N MET A 501 -8.95 -22.29 -8.28
CA MET A 501 -10.00 -23.16 -8.84
C MET A 501 -9.41 -24.45 -9.44
N THR A 502 -8.26 -24.34 -10.12
CA THR A 502 -7.56 -25.48 -10.75
C THR A 502 -6.99 -26.43 -9.69
N VAL A 503 -6.40 -25.90 -8.61
CA VAL A 503 -5.96 -26.71 -7.46
C VAL A 503 -7.16 -27.38 -6.77
N GLY A 504 -8.32 -26.71 -6.73
CA GLY A 504 -9.57 -27.30 -6.27
C GLY A 504 -10.01 -28.49 -7.13
N LEU A 505 -9.96 -28.37 -8.46
CA LEU A 505 -10.23 -29.47 -9.38
C LEU A 505 -9.27 -30.65 -9.17
N LEU A 506 -7.97 -30.36 -9.00
CA LEU A 506 -6.95 -31.38 -8.68
C LEU A 506 -7.29 -32.15 -7.40
N ALA A 507 -7.67 -31.45 -6.32
CA ALA A 507 -8.07 -32.09 -5.07
C ALA A 507 -9.30 -33.01 -5.24
N VAL A 508 -10.30 -32.57 -6.02
CA VAL A 508 -11.51 -33.37 -6.30
C VAL A 508 -11.20 -34.60 -7.14
N VAL A 509 -10.35 -34.48 -8.17
CA VAL A 509 -9.94 -35.62 -9.01
C VAL A 509 -9.17 -36.65 -8.19
N VAL A 510 -8.21 -36.20 -7.36
CA VAL A 510 -7.45 -37.10 -6.47
C VAL A 510 -8.36 -37.77 -5.44
N TYR A 511 -9.36 -37.05 -4.92
CA TYR A 511 -10.36 -37.62 -4.00
C TYR A 511 -11.17 -38.74 -4.67
N LEU A 512 -11.63 -38.57 -5.92
CA LEU A 512 -12.32 -39.61 -6.68
C LEU A 512 -11.46 -40.87 -6.83
N TYR A 513 -10.19 -40.72 -7.21
CA TYR A 513 -9.25 -41.84 -7.27
C TYR A 513 -9.03 -42.49 -5.90
N THR A 514 -9.00 -41.70 -4.83
CA THR A 514 -8.86 -42.21 -3.46
C THR A 514 -10.05 -43.10 -3.07
N VAL A 515 -11.29 -42.68 -3.38
CA VAL A 515 -12.49 -43.47 -3.05
C VAL A 515 -12.50 -44.80 -3.81
N VAL A 516 -12.05 -44.80 -5.06
CA VAL A 516 -11.89 -46.04 -5.85
C VAL A 516 -10.81 -46.93 -5.23
N ALA A 517 -9.64 -46.38 -4.89
CA ALA A 517 -8.55 -47.12 -4.26
C ALA A 517 -8.96 -47.69 -2.89
N PHE A 518 -9.67 -46.92 -2.06
CA PHE A 518 -10.10 -47.32 -0.73
C PHE A 518 -11.10 -48.48 -0.76
N ASN A 519 -12.03 -48.49 -1.72
CA ASN A 519 -13.05 -49.55 -1.80
C ASN A 519 -12.56 -50.81 -2.51
N PHE A 520 -11.74 -50.67 -3.56
CA PHE A 520 -11.38 -51.81 -4.44
C PHE A 520 -9.92 -52.25 -4.28
N PHE A 521 -9.00 -51.34 -4.01
CA PHE A 521 -7.54 -51.61 -4.04
C PHE A 521 -6.87 -51.55 -2.67
N ARG A 522 -7.63 -51.54 -1.57
CA ARG A 522 -7.10 -51.41 -0.20
C ARG A 522 -5.95 -52.35 0.13
N LYS A 523 -5.99 -53.59 -0.36
CA LYS A 523 -4.97 -54.62 -0.11
C LYS A 523 -3.58 -54.30 -0.66
N PHE A 524 -3.49 -53.46 -1.70
CA PHE A 524 -2.22 -53.10 -2.33
C PHE A 524 -1.48 -51.97 -1.61
N TYR A 525 -2.14 -51.26 -0.70
CA TYR A 525 -1.57 -50.12 0.03
C TYR A 525 -0.82 -50.55 1.30
N ASN A 526 -0.28 -51.77 1.31
CA ASN A 526 0.57 -52.24 2.38
C ASN A 526 2.00 -51.74 2.14
N LYS A 527 2.57 -50.99 3.08
CA LYS A 527 3.94 -50.46 3.00
C LYS A 527 4.88 -51.14 4.01
N SER A 528 4.43 -52.20 4.69
CA SER A 528 5.25 -52.90 5.68
C SER A 528 6.44 -53.62 5.04
N GLU A 529 7.66 -53.36 5.54
CA GLU A 529 8.85 -54.16 5.21
C GLU A 529 8.92 -55.45 6.05
N ASP A 530 8.27 -55.50 7.21
CA ASP A 530 8.20 -56.65 8.13
C ASP A 530 6.77 -57.24 8.19
N GLU A 531 6.65 -58.58 8.15
CA GLU A 531 5.34 -59.30 8.17
C GLU A 531 4.51 -59.05 9.45
N ASP A 532 5.14 -58.59 10.54
CA ASP A 532 4.52 -58.47 11.86
C ASP A 532 3.89 -57.08 12.13
N GLU A 533 4.18 -56.04 11.33
CA GLU A 533 3.61 -54.69 11.48
C GLU A 533 3.10 -54.13 10.13
N PRO A 534 1.86 -54.50 9.69
CA PRO A 534 1.28 -54.00 8.44
C PRO A 534 0.98 -52.50 8.52
N ASP A 535 1.76 -51.68 7.81
CA ASP A 535 1.52 -50.24 7.65
C ASP A 535 0.62 -49.98 6.44
N MET A 536 -0.67 -50.22 6.65
CA MET A 536 -1.72 -50.06 5.63
C MET A 536 -2.13 -48.59 5.51
N LYS A 537 -1.79 -47.95 4.39
CA LYS A 537 -2.09 -46.51 4.17
C LYS A 537 -3.57 -46.22 3.92
N CYS A 538 -4.33 -47.23 3.50
CA CYS A 538 -5.76 -47.11 3.20
C CYS A 538 -6.67 -47.84 4.20
N ASP A 539 -6.31 -47.81 5.49
CA ASP A 539 -7.21 -48.22 6.57
C ASP A 539 -8.24 -47.15 6.92
N ASP A 540 -7.79 -45.91 7.07
CA ASP A 540 -8.64 -44.74 7.25
C ASP A 540 -8.76 -43.94 5.95
N MET A 541 -9.97 -43.47 5.63
CA MET A 541 -10.24 -42.70 4.41
C MET A 541 -9.37 -41.43 4.33
N MET A 542 -9.17 -40.74 5.45
CA MET A 542 -8.33 -39.53 5.49
C MET A 542 -6.85 -39.86 5.26
N THR A 543 -6.34 -40.95 5.85
CA THR A 543 -4.95 -41.40 5.67
C THR A 543 -4.71 -41.81 4.22
N CYS A 544 -5.67 -42.49 3.60
CA CYS A 544 -5.62 -42.87 2.18
C CYS A 544 -5.61 -41.63 1.27
N TYR A 545 -6.47 -40.65 1.54
CA TYR A 545 -6.53 -39.39 0.76
C TYR A 545 -5.25 -38.56 0.90
N LEU A 546 -4.75 -38.40 2.12
CA LEU A 546 -3.49 -37.70 2.38
C LEU A 546 -2.31 -38.40 1.69
N PHE A 547 -2.30 -39.73 1.66
CA PHE A 547 -1.29 -40.49 0.93
C PHE A 547 -1.31 -40.19 -0.58
N HIS A 548 -2.49 -40.18 -1.21
CA HIS A 548 -2.60 -39.83 -2.64
C HIS A 548 -2.19 -38.39 -2.93
N MET A 549 -2.58 -37.43 -2.08
CA MET A 549 -2.20 -36.02 -2.25
C MET A 549 -0.70 -35.76 -2.01
N TYR A 550 -0.10 -36.40 -1.01
CA TYR A 550 1.30 -36.17 -0.63
C TYR A 550 2.29 -36.95 -1.50
N VAL A 551 2.00 -38.22 -1.79
CA VAL A 551 2.86 -39.12 -2.55
C VAL A 551 2.43 -39.16 -4.01
N GLY A 552 1.16 -39.44 -4.28
CA GLY A 552 0.66 -39.66 -5.64
C GLY A 552 0.87 -38.46 -6.58
N VAL A 553 0.54 -37.23 -6.14
CA VAL A 553 0.73 -36.01 -6.96
C VAL A 553 2.21 -35.57 -7.04
N ARG A 554 3.04 -35.98 -6.07
CA ARG A 554 4.45 -35.57 -5.96
C ARG A 554 5.39 -36.53 -6.70
N ALA A 555 5.00 -37.81 -6.81
CA ALA A 555 5.73 -38.82 -7.57
C ALA A 555 5.62 -38.51 -9.07
N GLY A 556 6.77 -38.38 -9.74
CA GLY A 556 6.83 -37.99 -11.14
C GLY A 556 6.22 -38.99 -12.12
N GLY A 557 6.09 -40.28 -11.75
CA GLY A 557 5.43 -41.33 -12.53
C GLY A 557 4.01 -41.66 -12.08
N GLY A 558 3.45 -40.90 -11.12
CA GLY A 558 2.12 -41.16 -10.55
C GLY A 558 2.16 -42.13 -9.38
N ILE A 559 1.00 -42.67 -9.00
CA ILE A 559 0.85 -43.43 -7.76
C ILE A 559 1.37 -44.88 -7.84
N GLY A 560 1.52 -45.41 -9.06
CA GLY A 560 2.04 -46.76 -9.30
C GLY A 560 3.49 -46.96 -8.86
N ASP A 561 4.31 -45.89 -8.81
CA ASP A 561 5.72 -45.96 -8.41
C ASP A 561 5.93 -46.32 -6.92
N GLU A 562 4.91 -46.13 -6.10
CA GLU A 562 5.02 -46.20 -4.64
C GLU A 562 4.20 -47.35 -4.02
N ILE A 563 3.37 -48.01 -4.83
CA ILE A 563 2.51 -49.11 -4.43
C ILE A 563 3.11 -50.42 -4.93
N GLU A 564 2.79 -51.53 -4.27
CA GLU A 564 3.24 -52.86 -4.68
C GLU A 564 2.81 -53.22 -6.12
N ASP A 565 3.64 -54.04 -6.78
CA ASP A 565 3.40 -54.48 -8.15
C ASP A 565 2.08 -55.27 -8.27
N PRO A 566 1.25 -55.01 -9.31
CA PRO A 566 -0.03 -55.69 -9.49
C PRO A 566 0.07 -57.12 -10.03
N ALA A 567 1.28 -57.61 -10.33
CA ALA A 567 1.50 -58.84 -11.07
C ALA A 567 1.04 -60.08 -10.27
N GLY A 568 0.09 -60.84 -10.85
CA GLY A 568 -0.36 -62.11 -10.27
C GLY A 568 -1.63 -62.04 -9.41
N ASP A 569 -2.34 -60.92 -9.37
CA ASP A 569 -3.64 -60.78 -8.71
C ASP A 569 -4.82 -60.70 -9.70
N GLU A 570 -6.02 -61.07 -9.24
CA GLU A 570 -7.25 -61.05 -10.07
C GLU A 570 -7.60 -59.64 -10.60
N TYR A 571 -7.12 -58.58 -9.93
CA TYR A 571 -7.37 -57.19 -10.32
C TYR A 571 -6.23 -56.53 -11.10
N GLU A 572 -5.25 -57.29 -11.60
CA GLU A 572 -4.07 -56.76 -12.32
C GLU A 572 -4.44 -55.77 -13.44
N LEU A 573 -5.38 -56.15 -14.32
CA LEU A 573 -5.82 -55.29 -15.42
C LEU A 573 -6.46 -53.98 -14.93
N TYR A 574 -7.30 -54.05 -13.90
CA TYR A 574 -7.96 -52.87 -13.34
C TYR A 574 -6.97 -51.94 -12.63
N ARG A 575 -5.94 -52.50 -11.99
CA ARG A 575 -4.89 -51.75 -11.30
C ARG A 575 -3.99 -51.01 -12.29
N VAL A 576 -3.59 -51.66 -13.38
CA VAL A 576 -2.81 -51.01 -14.46
C VAL A 576 -3.60 -49.85 -15.10
N VAL A 577 -4.90 -50.05 -15.37
CA VAL A 577 -5.74 -48.97 -15.90
C VAL A 577 -5.85 -47.81 -14.90
N PHE A 578 -6.02 -48.10 -13.61
CA PHE A 578 -6.06 -47.08 -12.56
C PHE A 578 -4.76 -46.26 -12.50
N ASP A 579 -3.59 -46.91 -12.54
CA ASP A 579 -2.30 -46.20 -12.45
C ASP A 579 -2.01 -45.36 -13.69
N ILE A 580 -2.27 -45.89 -14.90
CA ILE A 580 -2.07 -45.15 -16.16
C ILE A 580 -3.02 -43.94 -16.24
N THR A 581 -4.29 -44.12 -15.88
CA THR A 581 -5.27 -43.02 -15.90
C THR A 581 -4.94 -41.96 -14.85
N PHE A 582 -4.52 -42.36 -13.64
CA PHE A 582 -4.04 -41.43 -12.62
C PHE A 582 -2.83 -40.62 -13.12
N PHE A 583 -1.82 -41.28 -13.68
CA PHE A 583 -0.64 -40.62 -14.25
C PHE A 583 -1.02 -39.63 -15.35
N PHE A 584 -1.85 -40.03 -16.30
CA PHE A 584 -2.24 -39.17 -17.42
C PHE A 584 -3.05 -37.95 -16.97
N PHE A 585 -4.10 -38.14 -16.17
CA PHE A 585 -4.98 -37.03 -15.79
C PHE A 585 -4.31 -36.10 -14.77
N VAL A 586 -3.67 -36.64 -13.72
CA VAL A 586 -3.16 -35.83 -12.61
C VAL A 586 -1.78 -35.25 -12.94
N ILE A 587 -0.85 -36.07 -13.42
CA ILE A 587 0.54 -35.66 -13.62
C ILE A 587 0.70 -35.00 -14.99
N VAL A 588 0.26 -35.63 -16.07
CA VAL A 588 0.49 -35.11 -17.43
C VAL A 588 -0.42 -33.93 -17.75
N ILE A 589 -1.70 -33.99 -17.40
CA ILE A 589 -2.66 -32.92 -17.73
C ILE A 589 -2.71 -31.85 -16.64
N LEU A 590 -3.13 -32.19 -15.41
CA LEU A 590 -3.44 -31.17 -14.40
C LEU A 590 -2.22 -30.38 -13.93
N LEU A 591 -1.06 -31.02 -13.69
CA LEU A 591 0.17 -30.28 -13.36
C LEU A 591 0.67 -29.42 -14.53
N ALA A 592 0.53 -29.89 -15.77
CA ALA A 592 0.90 -29.11 -16.95
C ALA A 592 -0.02 -27.88 -17.13
N ILE A 593 -1.31 -27.99 -16.81
CA ILE A 593 -2.23 -26.84 -16.79
C ILE A 593 -1.77 -25.81 -15.75
N ILE A 594 -1.43 -26.25 -14.53
CA ILE A 594 -0.93 -25.35 -13.47
C ILE A 594 0.34 -24.61 -13.92
N GLN A 595 1.30 -25.33 -14.50
CA GLN A 595 2.51 -24.71 -15.06
C GLN A 595 2.19 -23.79 -16.24
N GLY A 596 1.28 -24.20 -17.13
CA GLY A 596 0.84 -23.44 -18.30
C GLY A 596 0.23 -22.09 -17.92
N LEU A 597 -0.65 -22.06 -16.90
CA LEU A 597 -1.25 -20.82 -16.39
C LEU A 597 -0.22 -19.82 -15.88
N ILE A 598 0.90 -20.30 -15.30
CA ILE A 598 1.98 -19.43 -14.84
C ILE A 598 2.76 -18.87 -16.04
N ILE A 599 3.05 -19.69 -17.05
CA ILE A 599 3.74 -19.25 -18.28
C ILE A 599 2.91 -18.22 -19.03
N ASP A 600 1.60 -18.46 -19.15
CA ASP A 600 0.65 -17.55 -19.78
C ASP A 600 0.64 -16.17 -19.09
N ALA A 601 0.56 -16.15 -17.75
CA ALA A 601 0.63 -14.91 -16.99
C ALA A 601 1.96 -14.13 -17.19
N PHE A 602 3.08 -14.83 -17.41
CA PHE A 602 4.34 -14.19 -17.76
C PHE A 602 4.34 -13.62 -19.18
N GLY A 603 3.71 -14.31 -20.13
CA GLY A 603 3.48 -13.83 -21.48
C GLY A 603 2.65 -12.55 -21.47
N GLU A 604 1.48 -12.58 -20.84
CA GLU A 604 0.56 -11.44 -20.77
C GLU A 604 1.19 -10.20 -20.13
N LEU A 605 1.88 -10.34 -18.99
CA LEU A 605 2.54 -9.19 -18.34
C LEU A 605 3.68 -8.60 -19.17
N ARG A 606 4.29 -9.39 -20.05
CA ARG A 606 5.29 -8.90 -21.01
C ARG A 606 4.61 -8.14 -22.15
N ASP A 607 3.54 -8.70 -22.68
CA ASP A 607 2.79 -8.09 -23.79
C ASP A 607 2.16 -6.76 -23.36
N GLN A 608 1.64 -6.65 -22.13
CA GLN A 608 1.17 -5.38 -21.57
C GLN A 608 2.28 -4.32 -21.48
N GLN A 609 3.51 -4.71 -21.14
CA GLN A 609 4.64 -3.78 -21.08
C GLN A 609 5.06 -3.34 -22.48
N GLU A 610 5.08 -4.25 -23.45
CA GLU A 610 5.39 -3.91 -24.84
C GLU A 610 4.30 -3.02 -25.43
N GLN A 611 3.02 -3.30 -25.17
CA GLN A 611 1.90 -2.47 -25.64
C GLN A 611 1.99 -1.05 -25.10
N VAL A 612 2.30 -0.84 -23.82
CA VAL A 612 2.46 0.52 -23.26
C VAL A 612 3.61 1.26 -23.92
N LYS A 613 4.69 0.57 -24.28
CA LYS A 613 5.83 1.17 -24.96
C LYS A 613 5.49 1.51 -26.41
N GLU A 614 4.88 0.58 -27.14
CA GLU A 614 4.41 0.78 -28.51
C GLU A 614 3.40 1.93 -28.59
N ASP A 615 2.47 2.02 -27.63
CA ASP A 615 1.47 3.10 -27.58
C ASP A 615 2.11 4.49 -27.43
N MET A 616 3.20 4.59 -26.67
CA MET A 616 3.94 5.85 -26.51
C MET A 616 4.76 6.22 -27.75
N GLU A 617 5.19 5.23 -28.54
CA GLU A 617 6.01 5.43 -29.74
C GLU A 617 5.17 5.67 -31.01
N THR A 618 3.97 5.08 -31.09
CA THR A 618 3.16 5.05 -32.32
C THR A 618 2.06 6.09 -32.36
N LYS A 619 1.62 6.65 -31.23
CA LYS A 619 0.56 7.65 -31.21
C LYS A 619 0.80 8.71 -30.15
N CYS A 620 0.29 9.91 -30.39
CA CYS A 620 0.29 10.95 -29.36
C CYS A 620 -0.79 10.65 -28.32
N PHE A 621 -0.43 10.56 -27.04
CA PHE A 621 -1.35 10.27 -25.93
C PHE A 621 -2.52 11.27 -25.82
N ILE A 622 -2.33 12.53 -26.21
CA ILE A 622 -3.33 13.59 -26.04
C ILE A 622 -4.33 13.65 -27.21
N CYS A 623 -3.84 13.72 -28.44
CA CYS A 623 -4.73 13.83 -29.61
C CYS A 623 -5.09 12.48 -30.24
N GLY A 624 -4.38 11.41 -29.93
CA GLY A 624 -4.62 10.07 -30.49
C GLY A 624 -4.22 9.91 -31.96
N ILE A 625 -3.58 10.91 -32.58
CA ILE A 625 -3.07 10.82 -33.94
C ILE A 625 -1.79 9.99 -33.96
N GLY A 626 -1.68 9.08 -34.92
CA GLY A 626 -0.53 8.20 -35.10
C GLY A 626 0.73 8.94 -35.59
N SER A 627 1.90 8.38 -35.30
CA SER A 627 3.21 8.90 -35.74
C SER A 627 3.31 9.01 -37.26
N ASP A 628 2.69 8.08 -37.98
CA ASP A 628 2.66 8.04 -39.45
C ASP A 628 2.19 9.36 -40.09
N TYR A 629 1.23 10.04 -39.47
CA TYR A 629 0.74 11.34 -39.96
C TYR A 629 1.80 12.45 -39.77
N PHE A 630 2.48 12.46 -38.63
CA PHE A 630 3.46 13.50 -38.29
C PHE A 630 4.79 13.30 -39.01
N ASP A 631 5.17 12.05 -39.27
CA ASP A 631 6.42 11.68 -39.93
C ASP A 631 6.42 11.93 -41.45
N THR A 632 5.32 12.48 -41.99
CA THR A 632 5.33 13.21 -43.27
C THR A 632 6.38 14.33 -43.30
N THR A 633 6.66 14.91 -42.13
CA THR A 633 7.76 15.85 -41.90
C THR A 633 8.90 15.16 -41.16
N PRO A 634 10.17 15.45 -41.48
CA PRO A 634 11.30 14.81 -40.81
C PRO A 634 11.29 15.15 -39.31
N HIS A 635 11.35 14.12 -38.46
CA HIS A 635 11.24 14.24 -36.99
C HIS A 635 9.95 14.94 -36.53
N GLY A 636 8.86 14.81 -37.30
CA GLY A 636 7.60 15.47 -37.00
C GLY A 636 6.95 14.97 -35.71
N PHE A 637 6.96 13.65 -35.46
CA PHE A 637 6.37 13.09 -34.26
C PHE A 637 7.10 13.51 -32.97
N GLU A 638 8.44 13.51 -32.98
CA GLU A 638 9.26 13.97 -31.85
C GLU A 638 9.04 15.47 -31.57
N THR A 639 8.96 16.28 -32.63
CA THR A 639 8.64 17.72 -32.49
C THR A 639 7.23 17.91 -31.90
N HIS A 640 6.24 17.15 -32.36
CA HIS A 640 4.87 17.22 -31.87
C HIS A 640 4.77 16.87 -30.38
N THR A 641 5.46 15.83 -29.93
CA THR A 641 5.43 15.39 -28.52
C THR A 641 6.20 16.31 -27.58
N LEU A 642 7.26 16.99 -28.04
CA LEU A 642 8.07 17.89 -27.21
C LEU A 642 7.57 19.34 -27.18
N GLU A 643 7.12 19.88 -28.31
CA GLU A 643 6.74 21.29 -28.46
C GLU A 643 5.23 21.52 -28.38
N GLU A 644 4.41 20.68 -29.05
CA GLU A 644 2.96 20.88 -29.12
C GLU A 644 2.24 20.19 -27.94
N HIS A 645 2.30 18.86 -27.85
CA HIS A 645 1.58 18.04 -26.88
C HIS A 645 2.50 17.45 -25.81
N ASN A 646 3.31 18.31 -25.18
CA ASN A 646 4.14 17.90 -24.07
C ASN A 646 3.29 17.65 -22.82
N LEU A 647 3.29 16.40 -22.32
CA LEU A 647 2.51 16.00 -21.14
C LEU A 647 2.82 16.85 -19.90
N ALA A 648 4.07 17.32 -19.75
CA ALA A 648 4.47 18.14 -18.60
C ALA A 648 3.86 19.55 -18.66
N ASN A 649 3.70 20.12 -19.86
CA ASN A 649 3.16 21.47 -20.03
C ASN A 649 1.71 21.57 -19.55
N TYR A 650 0.89 20.52 -19.69
CA TYR A 650 -0.46 20.49 -19.12
C TYR A 650 -0.46 20.61 -17.60
N MET A 651 0.47 19.93 -16.92
CA MET A 651 0.63 20.04 -15.47
C MET A 651 1.11 21.45 -15.06
N PHE A 652 2.10 22.00 -15.77
CA PHE A 652 2.59 23.35 -15.49
C PHE A 652 1.53 24.43 -15.75
N PHE A 653 0.72 24.27 -16.80
CA PHE A 653 -0.38 25.17 -17.11
C PHE A 653 -1.46 25.16 -16.02
N LEU A 654 -1.80 23.97 -15.49
CA LEU A 654 -2.72 23.89 -14.35
C LEU A 654 -2.14 24.56 -13.10
N MET A 655 -0.84 24.39 -12.82
CA MET A 655 -0.17 25.08 -11.72
C MET A 655 -0.13 26.60 -11.92
N TYR A 656 0.04 27.06 -13.16
CA TYR A 656 0.01 28.47 -13.52
C TYR A 656 -1.37 29.09 -13.24
N LEU A 657 -2.46 28.43 -13.66
CA LEU A 657 -3.82 28.90 -13.40
C LEU A 657 -4.13 28.99 -11.89
N ILE A 658 -3.70 28.00 -11.10
CA ILE A 658 -3.94 27.98 -9.65
C ILE A 658 -3.23 29.13 -8.92
N ASN A 659 -2.03 29.52 -9.37
CA ASN A 659 -1.23 30.56 -8.70
C ASN A 659 -1.54 31.98 -9.21
N LYS A 660 -2.38 32.11 -10.24
CA LYS A 660 -2.75 33.39 -10.85
C LYS A 660 -4.07 33.88 -10.25
N ASP A 661 -4.16 35.18 -10.01
CA ASP A 661 -5.38 35.79 -9.49
C ASP A 661 -6.51 35.73 -10.54
N GLU A 662 -7.73 35.46 -10.09
CA GLU A 662 -8.90 35.26 -10.97
C GLU A 662 -9.20 36.50 -11.84
N THR A 663 -8.85 37.70 -11.35
CA THR A 663 -9.00 38.97 -12.08
C THR A 663 -7.99 39.17 -13.20
N GLU A 664 -6.87 38.45 -13.18
CA GLU A 664 -5.80 38.57 -14.18
C GLU A 664 -5.88 37.50 -15.27
N HIS A 665 -6.88 36.62 -15.21
CA HIS A 665 -7.07 35.61 -16.25
C HIS A 665 -7.34 36.26 -17.61
N THR A 666 -6.65 35.78 -18.64
CA THR A 666 -7.00 36.11 -20.03
C THR A 666 -8.31 35.41 -20.44
N GLY A 667 -8.90 35.81 -21.56
CA GLY A 667 -10.17 35.21 -22.01
C GLY A 667 -10.10 33.68 -22.21
N GLN A 668 -8.98 33.18 -22.73
CA GLN A 668 -8.75 31.74 -22.91
C GLN A 668 -8.50 31.04 -21.56
N GLU A 669 -7.71 31.64 -20.68
CA GLU A 669 -7.46 31.09 -19.33
C GLU A 669 -8.74 31.01 -18.51
N SER A 670 -9.57 32.05 -18.55
CA SER A 670 -10.87 32.07 -17.87
C SER A 670 -11.82 31.00 -18.39
N TYR A 671 -11.84 30.77 -19.71
CA TYR A 671 -12.60 29.69 -20.33
C TYR A 671 -12.17 28.31 -19.81
N VAL A 672 -10.86 28.01 -19.84
CA VAL A 672 -10.35 26.72 -19.35
C VAL A 672 -10.55 26.57 -17.85
N TRP A 673 -10.36 27.64 -17.07
CA TRP A 673 -10.59 27.64 -15.63
C TRP A 673 -12.05 27.31 -15.28
N LYS A 674 -13.00 27.89 -16.01
CA LYS A 674 -14.43 27.58 -15.89
C LYS A 674 -14.71 26.10 -16.18
N MET A 675 -14.23 25.59 -17.32
CA MET A 675 -14.39 24.17 -17.69
C MET A 675 -13.78 23.23 -16.65
N TYR A 676 -12.62 23.59 -16.09
CA TYR A 676 -11.95 22.82 -15.03
C TYR A 676 -12.78 22.74 -13.74
N GLN A 677 -13.44 23.84 -13.35
CA GLN A 677 -14.35 23.87 -12.21
C GLN A 677 -15.62 23.03 -12.46
N GLU A 678 -16.16 23.10 -13.69
CA GLU A 678 -17.32 22.32 -14.12
C GLU A 678 -17.00 20.83 -14.34
N ARG A 679 -15.71 20.45 -14.28
CA ARG A 679 -15.19 19.09 -14.55
C ARG A 679 -15.52 18.60 -15.97
N CYS A 680 -15.62 19.53 -16.92
CA CYS A 680 -15.73 19.26 -18.34
C CYS A 680 -14.33 19.23 -18.97
N TRP A 681 -14.04 18.23 -19.82
CA TRP A 681 -12.71 17.98 -20.40
C TRP A 681 -12.63 18.25 -21.91
N ASP A 682 -13.64 18.90 -22.48
CA ASP A 682 -13.77 19.12 -23.92
C ASP A 682 -12.68 20.02 -24.53
N PHE A 683 -11.93 20.74 -23.68
CA PHE A 683 -10.83 21.60 -24.13
C PHE A 683 -9.57 20.83 -24.55
N PHE A 684 -9.50 19.51 -24.34
CA PHE A 684 -8.41 18.69 -24.86
C PHE A 684 -8.58 18.46 -26.37
N PRO A 685 -7.49 18.51 -27.17
CA PRO A 685 -7.55 18.37 -28.62
C PRO A 685 -7.70 16.90 -29.08
N ALA A 686 -8.64 16.15 -28.50
CA ALA A 686 -8.83 14.74 -28.83
C ALA A 686 -9.28 14.57 -30.30
N GLY A 687 -8.50 13.83 -31.10
CA GLY A 687 -8.77 13.56 -32.52
C GLY A 687 -8.23 14.60 -33.51
N ASP A 688 -7.67 15.71 -33.02
CA ASP A 688 -7.17 16.80 -33.86
C ASP A 688 -5.89 17.44 -33.29
N CYS A 689 -5.16 18.18 -34.11
CA CYS A 689 -4.00 18.95 -33.67
C CYS A 689 -3.86 20.23 -34.49
N PHE A 690 -3.06 21.17 -33.99
CA PHE A 690 -2.91 22.47 -34.62
C PHE A 690 -2.54 22.35 -36.11
N ARG A 691 -1.59 21.48 -36.45
CA ARG A 691 -1.18 21.28 -37.85
C ARG A 691 -2.32 20.75 -38.73
N LYS A 692 -3.03 19.72 -38.28
CA LYS A 692 -4.09 19.06 -39.03
C LYS A 692 -5.26 20.01 -39.32
N GLN A 693 -5.61 20.85 -38.37
CA GLN A 693 -6.69 21.84 -38.54
C GLN A 693 -6.33 22.95 -39.55
N TYR A 694 -5.04 23.29 -39.70
CA TYR A 694 -4.58 24.38 -40.56
C TYR A 694 -3.80 23.91 -41.80
N GLU A 695 -3.80 22.61 -42.09
CA GLU A 695 -3.03 22.01 -43.18
C GLU A 695 -3.40 22.65 -44.53
N ASP A 696 -4.69 22.75 -44.86
CA ASP A 696 -5.19 23.36 -46.11
C ASP A 696 -4.94 24.89 -46.21
N GLN A 697 -4.63 25.55 -45.10
CA GLN A 697 -4.44 27.01 -45.04
C GLN A 697 -2.96 27.42 -45.13
N LEU A 698 -2.06 26.51 -44.79
CA LEU A 698 -0.62 26.76 -44.68
C LEU A 698 0.25 25.88 -45.61
N ALA A 699 -0.33 24.88 -46.28
CA ALA A 699 0.36 24.00 -47.24
C ALA A 699 0.65 24.67 -48.60
#